data_AF-A0A9W6XRH1-F1
#
_entry.id   AF-A0A9W6XRH1-F1
#
_cell.length_a   1.000
_cell.length_b   1.000
_cell.length_c   1.000
_cell.angle_alpha   90.00
_cell.angle_beta   90.00
_cell.angle_gamma   90.00
#
_symmetry.space_group_name_H-M   'P 1'
#
loop_
_entity.id
_entity.type
_entity.pdbx_description
1 polymer ?
#
loop_
_entity_poly.entity_id
_entity_poly.type
_entity_poly.pdbx_seq_one_letter_code
_entity_poly.pdbx_strand_id
1 'polypeptide(L)'
;MPGFDLILCYADKLSRSRMAAKQYFESTTSQLAIAMANDAGSPTGSLTSDSSSSASSLPSLSPSSSQSPEQWSTPPPPPNSANTSPSRTKLVLFAFFALGAFFAWSLGVWETVLMKVSIRARLRPLLLFVGDSLTERGSIPSSMGWITMLESDCKRSIDVVSRGLSGYNTKWYLKYAMPVIQDEITSGNYMPTLVTIWLGANDAALPNGSMAEQHVPIAAYQMNLAKLVHTFKVIAPHTSILLVTPPHVDDAVQKSNAKNEEGHKKGLVSRSNAATGEYARACVDTAKGLGVPVLDLYSYFNNMTESERNDMLMDGLHFNETANREMYLQLREKINTEFPDLGRKLERWQLPPFEDWAERDPWSPEESTTLDFTSVRMLEKPLYQDGIFRDTRSSSRTPHSIMWQPKERLAENRPVSFPCGQEALTASCDGDRPHQWHNISAVDTLGQLLTCEPVMVYASESPTVSDSSSSENSSPPLSPSSSQPSQPSPQLWPKSHPLPRAANTSLHQRIKFILFVILVLGAFAAWLLGAWEPIMTRIGIRPRLRPVLLLVGDSLTEKGMIPSSMGWVSMLESDCRRSIDVVSRGLAGYNTKWYLKYAMPIIQDEITNGNYMPALITIWLGANDAALPDGSKPETHVPIAAYQSNLVKLVYDFQAVAPSASIRLITPPHVGDAKGATKKGLVGHSNKMTGTYARACADTASELGVPVLNLYSHFNNMTKSERNNLLEDGLHFNEAGNDEVYQQLREKIASEFPDVSRMFNRWTFPPYEDFVKTDAWAPDENTTLVDFTNVHIRS
;
A
#
# COMPACT_ATOMS: atom_id res chain seq x y z
N MET A 1 20.74 -6.28 25.30
CA MET A 1 21.07 -7.15 24.15
C MET A 1 22.44 -6.76 23.60
N PRO A 2 23.45 -7.63 23.58
CA PRO A 2 24.83 -7.28 23.17
C PRO A 2 25.08 -7.30 21.65
N GLY A 3 24.05 -7.55 20.83
CA GLY A 3 24.18 -7.69 19.37
C GLY A 3 24.18 -6.38 18.58
N PHE A 4 23.74 -5.27 19.16
CA PHE A 4 23.64 -3.98 18.47
C PHE A 4 25.01 -3.30 18.30
N ASP A 5 25.87 -3.41 19.32
CA ASP A 5 27.24 -2.88 19.28
C ASP A 5 28.12 -3.65 18.30
N LEU A 6 27.84 -4.94 18.08
CA LEU A 6 28.60 -5.77 17.14
C LEU A 6 28.36 -5.33 15.68
N ILE A 7 27.14 -4.91 15.35
CA ILE A 7 26.75 -4.46 14.00
C ILE A 7 27.35 -3.08 13.71
N LEU A 8 27.30 -2.15 14.67
CA LEU A 8 27.94 -0.83 14.55
C LEU A 8 29.47 -0.94 14.49
N CYS A 9 30.08 -1.85 15.27
CA CYS A 9 31.51 -2.13 15.21
C CYS A 9 31.92 -2.77 13.87
N TYR A 10 31.07 -3.60 13.27
CA TYR A 10 31.29 -4.16 11.93
C TYR A 10 31.20 -3.08 10.85
N ALA A 11 30.23 -2.17 10.96
CA ALA A 11 30.07 -1.04 10.04
C ALA A 11 31.26 -0.07 10.10
N ASP A 12 31.78 0.24 11.29
CA ASP A 12 32.98 1.08 11.45
C ASP A 12 34.25 0.41 10.91
N LYS A 13 34.42 -0.91 11.13
CA LYS A 13 35.53 -1.68 10.55
C LYS A 13 35.46 -1.74 9.02
N LEU A 14 34.27 -1.86 8.43
CA LEU A 14 34.05 -1.80 6.98
C LEU A 14 34.32 -0.40 6.40
N SER A 15 33.94 0.66 7.12
CA SER A 15 34.25 2.06 6.80
C SER A 15 35.77 2.32 6.74
N ARG A 16 36.51 1.89 7.77
CA ARG A 16 37.98 2.04 7.82
C ARG A 16 38.69 1.21 6.74
N SER A 17 38.18 0.01 6.46
CA SER A 17 38.68 -0.84 5.37
C SER A 17 38.43 -0.23 3.99
N ARG A 18 37.28 0.46 3.79
CA ARG A 18 36.97 1.24 2.57
C ARG A 18 37.95 2.42 2.40
N MET A 19 38.30 3.15 3.45
CA MET A 19 39.27 4.25 3.37
C MET A 19 40.69 3.76 3.05
N ALA A 20 41.11 2.64 3.65
CA ALA A 20 42.41 2.03 3.36
C ALA A 20 42.50 1.49 1.92
N ALA A 21 41.44 0.84 1.42
CA ALA A 21 41.38 0.35 0.04
C ALA A 21 41.34 1.50 -0.99
N LYS A 22 40.64 2.59 -0.68
CA LYS A 22 40.62 3.80 -1.50
C LYS A 22 42.00 4.46 -1.59
N GLN A 23 42.70 4.62 -0.47
CA GLN A 23 44.08 5.14 -0.45
C GLN A 23 45.06 4.24 -1.23
N TYR A 24 44.91 2.91 -1.12
CA TYR A 24 45.72 1.97 -1.87
C TYR A 24 45.46 2.04 -3.39
N PHE A 25 44.20 2.20 -3.80
CA PHE A 25 43.82 2.30 -5.21
C PHE A 25 44.23 3.65 -5.83
N GLU A 26 44.11 4.76 -5.10
CA GLU A 26 44.57 6.10 -5.51
C GLU A 26 46.09 6.17 -5.66
N SER A 27 46.84 5.50 -4.78
CA SER A 27 48.29 5.32 -4.90
C SER A 27 48.67 4.53 -6.15
N THR A 28 47.96 3.42 -6.41
CA THR A 28 48.28 2.52 -7.53
C THR A 28 47.89 3.11 -8.89
N THR A 29 46.77 3.84 -8.97
CA THR A 29 46.36 4.55 -10.18
C THR A 29 47.23 5.76 -10.49
N SER A 30 47.74 6.45 -9.47
CA SER A 30 48.74 7.52 -9.65
C SER A 30 50.07 6.98 -10.19
N GLN A 31 50.53 5.83 -9.72
CA GLN A 31 51.74 5.19 -10.25
C GLN A 31 51.54 4.63 -11.67
N LEU A 32 50.37 4.10 -12.01
CA LEU A 32 50.05 3.70 -13.39
C LEU A 32 49.93 4.88 -14.35
N ALA A 33 49.36 6.00 -13.90
CA ALA A 33 49.25 7.22 -14.72
C ALA A 33 50.62 7.85 -15.01
N ILE A 34 51.55 7.79 -14.04
CA ILE A 34 52.95 8.23 -14.24
C ILE A 34 53.68 7.27 -15.20
N ALA A 35 53.46 5.95 -15.10
CA ALA A 35 54.03 4.97 -16.01
C ALA A 35 53.50 5.12 -17.45
N MET A 36 52.22 5.45 -17.62
CA MET A 36 51.58 5.66 -18.92
C MET A 36 51.93 7.01 -19.56
N ALA A 37 52.23 8.04 -18.76
CA ALA A 37 52.69 9.34 -19.27
C ALA A 37 54.14 9.31 -19.81
N ASN A 38 54.97 8.39 -19.31
CA ASN A 38 56.36 8.24 -19.75
C ASN A 38 56.54 7.42 -21.04
N ASP A 39 55.48 6.76 -21.53
CA ASP A 39 55.54 5.85 -22.69
C ASP A 39 55.02 6.48 -24.00
N ALA A 40 54.64 7.77 -23.97
CA ALA A 40 54.14 8.52 -25.12
C ALA A 40 55.06 9.69 -25.49
N GLY A 41 56.26 9.38 -25.99
CA GLY A 41 57.23 10.36 -26.54
C GLY A 41 58.16 9.72 -27.57
N SER A 42 58.05 10.17 -28.82
CA SER A 42 58.63 9.61 -30.07
C SER A 42 60.18 9.52 -30.14
N PRO A 43 60.74 8.71 -31.08
CA PRO A 43 62.15 8.33 -31.13
C PRO A 43 62.99 9.21 -32.06
N THR A 44 64.18 9.64 -31.63
CA THR A 44 65.30 9.95 -32.55
C THR A 44 66.66 9.86 -31.82
N GLY A 45 67.62 9.16 -32.46
CA GLY A 45 68.98 9.70 -32.67
C GLY A 45 70.01 9.69 -31.54
N SER A 46 70.90 8.68 -31.60
CA SER A 46 72.37 8.78 -31.53
C SER A 46 73.13 9.11 -30.23
N LEU A 47 74.03 8.18 -29.92
CA LEU A 47 75.47 8.34 -29.61
C LEU A 47 75.95 8.89 -28.25
N THR A 48 76.85 8.08 -27.67
CA THR A 48 78.11 8.37 -26.94
C THR A 48 78.15 8.58 -25.41
N SER A 49 79.02 7.74 -24.82
CA SER A 49 80.08 7.99 -23.82
C SER A 49 79.78 8.20 -22.32
N ASP A 50 80.33 7.25 -21.56
CA ASP A 50 81.29 7.38 -20.45
C ASP A 50 80.94 7.89 -19.04
N SER A 51 81.42 7.07 -18.08
CA SER A 51 82.13 7.38 -16.82
C SER A 51 81.30 7.79 -15.58
N SER A 52 81.33 6.97 -14.51
CA SER A 52 82.11 7.16 -13.24
C SER A 52 81.38 8.08 -12.24
N SER A 53 81.34 7.95 -10.90
CA SER A 53 82.09 7.21 -9.88
C SER A 53 81.47 7.47 -8.48
N SER A 54 81.84 6.62 -7.50
CA SER A 54 82.07 6.88 -6.04
C SER A 54 80.89 7.35 -5.16
N ALA A 55 80.44 6.67 -4.09
CA ALA A 55 81.08 6.03 -2.91
C ALA A 55 81.48 7.00 -1.77
N SER A 56 80.91 6.79 -0.56
CA SER A 56 81.47 7.02 0.81
C SER A 56 80.34 7.32 1.83
N SER A 57 80.37 7.05 3.14
CA SER A 57 80.78 5.94 4.03
C SER A 57 80.73 6.44 5.49
N LEU A 58 79.89 5.82 6.35
CA LEU A 58 80.04 5.57 7.83
C LEU A 58 80.22 6.76 8.82
N PRO A 59 80.21 6.59 10.20
CA PRO A 59 80.09 5.39 11.05
C PRO A 59 79.12 5.45 12.28
N SER A 60 79.14 4.32 13.01
CA SER A 60 78.47 3.75 14.20
C SER A 60 78.61 4.41 15.59
N LEU A 61 77.78 3.95 16.56
CA LEU A 61 78.19 3.48 17.92
C LEU A 61 77.07 2.72 18.68
N SER A 62 77.44 1.63 19.36
CA SER A 62 76.70 0.69 20.26
C SER A 62 76.96 1.03 21.77
N PRO A 63 76.48 0.32 22.85
CA PRO A 63 76.40 -1.16 23.03
C PRO A 63 75.32 -1.80 23.99
N SER A 64 75.19 -3.15 23.86
CA SER A 64 74.83 -4.22 24.86
C SER A 64 73.41 -4.25 25.49
N SER A 65 72.75 -5.39 25.78
CA SER A 65 73.21 -6.73 26.24
C SER A 65 72.27 -7.94 25.96
N SER A 66 72.91 -9.09 25.67
CA SER A 66 72.62 -10.54 25.90
C SER A 66 71.23 -11.13 26.26
N GLN A 67 70.75 -12.13 25.49
CA GLN A 67 70.80 -13.59 25.79
C GLN A 67 70.01 -14.43 24.75
N SER A 68 70.54 -15.60 24.37
CA SER A 68 69.92 -16.72 23.60
C SER A 68 70.71 -18.01 23.96
N PRO A 69 70.41 -19.24 23.49
CA PRO A 69 69.17 -19.84 22.94
C PRO A 69 68.85 -21.25 23.54
N GLU A 70 67.71 -21.86 23.19
CA GLU A 70 67.57 -23.33 23.20
C GLU A 70 66.71 -23.84 22.02
N GLN A 71 67.07 -25.03 21.56
CA GLN A 71 66.90 -25.61 20.24
C GLN A 71 65.94 -26.82 20.32
N TRP A 72 64.95 -26.94 19.44
CA TRP A 72 64.17 -28.18 19.29
C TRP A 72 63.97 -28.56 17.81
N SER A 73 64.14 -29.87 17.57
CA SER A 73 64.39 -30.58 16.33
C SER A 73 63.15 -30.82 15.45
N THR A 74 63.36 -30.94 14.14
CA THR A 74 62.36 -31.23 13.09
C THR A 74 61.88 -32.69 13.04
N PRO A 75 60.59 -32.97 12.72
CA PRO A 75 60.10 -34.26 12.22
C PRO A 75 59.90 -34.29 10.67
N PRO A 76 59.76 -35.48 10.04
CA PRO A 76 59.94 -35.70 8.59
C PRO A 76 58.70 -35.37 7.74
N PRO A 77 58.83 -35.25 6.39
CA PRO A 77 57.73 -34.79 5.55
C PRO A 77 56.67 -35.89 5.29
N PRO A 78 55.37 -35.53 5.18
CA PRO A 78 54.29 -36.42 4.77
C PRO A 78 54.23 -36.61 3.23
N PRO A 79 53.54 -37.65 2.73
CA PRO A 79 53.67 -38.12 1.36
C PRO A 79 52.95 -37.25 0.33
N ASN A 80 53.48 -37.27 -0.90
CA ASN A 80 52.98 -36.57 -2.10
C ASN A 80 51.45 -36.62 -2.24
N SER A 81 50.77 -35.51 -1.91
CA SER A 81 49.44 -35.24 -2.42
C SER A 81 49.57 -34.75 -3.86
N ALA A 82 48.87 -35.43 -4.77
CA ALA A 82 48.82 -35.07 -6.17
C ALA A 82 48.32 -33.62 -6.32
N ASN A 83 49.19 -32.76 -6.86
CA ASN A 83 48.80 -31.44 -7.35
C ASN A 83 47.88 -31.62 -8.57
N THR A 84 46.58 -31.80 -8.35
CA THR A 84 45.59 -31.56 -9.39
C THR A 84 45.42 -30.05 -9.50
N SER A 85 46.17 -29.42 -10.41
CA SER A 85 45.85 -28.07 -10.87
C SER A 85 44.38 -28.07 -11.30
N PRO A 86 43.56 -27.09 -10.85
CA PRO A 86 42.20 -26.98 -11.34
C PRO A 86 42.24 -26.86 -12.86
N SER A 87 41.44 -27.66 -13.57
CA SER A 87 41.41 -27.62 -15.02
C SER A 87 41.12 -26.19 -15.50
N ARG A 88 41.67 -25.80 -16.65
CA ARG A 88 41.43 -24.47 -17.26
C ARG A 88 39.95 -24.09 -17.27
N THR A 89 39.05 -25.06 -17.45
CA THR A 89 37.59 -24.88 -17.39
C THR A 89 37.09 -24.43 -16.01
N LYS A 90 37.62 -24.99 -14.92
CA LYS A 90 37.28 -24.58 -13.54
C LYS A 90 37.81 -23.18 -13.22
N LEU A 91 39.01 -22.85 -13.70
CA LEU A 91 39.59 -21.50 -13.58
C LEU A 91 38.80 -20.45 -14.36
N VAL A 92 38.35 -20.78 -15.57
CA VAL A 92 37.52 -19.90 -16.40
C VAL A 92 36.12 -19.73 -15.80
N LEU A 93 35.49 -20.79 -15.33
CA LEU A 93 34.21 -20.71 -14.61
C LEU A 93 34.32 -19.89 -13.33
N PHE A 94 35.41 -20.05 -12.58
CA PHE A 94 35.67 -19.26 -11.38
C PHE A 94 35.92 -17.78 -11.73
N ALA A 95 36.64 -17.49 -12.82
CA ALA A 95 36.84 -16.12 -13.30
C ALA A 95 35.52 -15.47 -13.75
N PHE A 96 34.64 -16.19 -14.46
CA PHE A 96 33.32 -15.68 -14.83
C PHE A 96 32.42 -15.48 -13.61
N PHE A 97 32.47 -16.39 -12.63
CA PHE A 97 31.73 -16.23 -11.38
C PHE A 97 32.24 -15.05 -10.56
N ALA A 98 33.57 -14.90 -10.42
CA ALA A 98 34.19 -13.77 -9.72
C ALA A 98 33.91 -12.44 -10.42
N LEU A 99 33.92 -12.42 -11.76
CA LEU A 99 33.58 -11.25 -12.55
C LEU A 99 32.09 -10.91 -12.43
N GLY A 100 31.19 -11.90 -12.46
CA GLY A 100 29.77 -11.73 -12.21
C GLY A 100 29.47 -11.24 -10.79
N ALA A 101 30.18 -11.76 -9.79
CA ALA A 101 30.10 -11.31 -8.41
C ALA A 101 30.66 -9.89 -8.24
N PHE A 102 31.74 -9.53 -8.94
CA PHE A 102 32.30 -8.18 -8.98
C PHE A 102 31.34 -7.19 -9.63
N PHE A 103 30.70 -7.55 -10.76
CA PHE A 103 29.68 -6.71 -11.39
C PHE A 103 28.43 -6.56 -10.51
N ALA A 104 27.97 -7.62 -9.86
CA ALA A 104 26.88 -7.55 -8.89
C ALA A 104 27.24 -6.66 -7.68
N TRP A 105 28.50 -6.71 -7.23
CA TRP A 105 29.02 -5.86 -6.16
C TRP A 105 29.19 -4.39 -6.61
N SER A 106 29.73 -4.13 -7.80
CA SER A 106 29.96 -2.78 -8.34
C SER A 106 28.68 -2.07 -8.76
N LEU A 107 27.63 -2.81 -9.12
CA LEU A 107 26.30 -2.28 -9.44
C LEU A 107 25.40 -2.14 -8.19
N GLY A 108 25.93 -2.39 -6.99
CA GLY A 108 25.17 -2.27 -5.74
C GLY A 108 24.10 -3.35 -5.54
N VAL A 109 24.02 -4.36 -6.40
CA VAL A 109 22.97 -5.40 -6.38
C VAL A 109 22.93 -6.12 -5.03
N TRP A 110 24.09 -6.40 -4.42
CA TRP A 110 24.13 -7.01 -3.09
C TRP A 110 23.68 -6.08 -1.97
N GLU A 111 23.96 -4.78 -2.04
CA GLU A 111 23.41 -3.82 -1.09
C GLU A 111 21.90 -3.65 -1.31
N THR A 112 21.41 -3.62 -2.55
CA THR A 112 19.98 -3.60 -2.85
C THR A 112 19.26 -4.85 -2.35
N VAL A 113 19.87 -6.03 -2.50
CA VAL A 113 19.31 -7.29 -2.00
C VAL A 113 19.34 -7.33 -0.47
N LEU A 114 20.45 -6.96 0.18
CA LEU A 114 20.56 -6.93 1.63
C LEU A 114 19.66 -5.87 2.26
N MET A 115 19.50 -4.71 1.62
CA MET A 115 18.54 -3.68 2.02
C MET A 115 17.12 -4.17 1.80
N LYS A 116 16.76 -4.72 0.64
CA LYS A 116 15.42 -5.30 0.42
C LYS A 116 15.09 -6.42 1.41
N VAL A 117 16.03 -7.28 1.76
CA VAL A 117 15.85 -8.33 2.77
C VAL A 117 15.71 -7.72 4.17
N SER A 118 16.52 -6.72 4.52
CA SER A 118 16.47 -6.04 5.83
C SER A 118 15.24 -5.14 5.99
N ILE A 119 14.77 -4.50 4.91
CA ILE A 119 13.55 -3.69 4.84
C ILE A 119 12.33 -4.59 4.87
N ARG A 120 12.31 -5.70 4.12
CA ARG A 120 11.21 -6.68 4.19
C ARG A 120 11.02 -7.27 5.59
N ALA A 121 12.09 -7.39 6.37
CA ALA A 121 12.00 -7.78 7.78
C ALA A 121 11.38 -6.70 8.69
N ARG A 122 11.29 -5.44 8.23
CA ARG A 122 10.71 -4.28 8.93
C ARG A 122 9.29 -3.94 8.48
N LEU A 123 8.79 -4.53 7.39
CA LEU A 123 7.43 -4.26 6.90
C LEU A 123 6.40 -5.04 7.72
N ARG A 124 5.23 -4.42 7.89
CA ARG A 124 4.07 -5.09 8.47
C ARG A 124 3.65 -6.25 7.59
N PRO A 125 3.26 -7.42 8.16
CA PRO A 125 2.54 -8.41 7.40
C PRO A 125 1.28 -7.80 6.78
N LEU A 126 1.04 -8.11 5.52
CA LEU A 126 -0.16 -7.70 4.81
C LEU A 126 -1.14 -8.86 4.73
N LEU A 127 -2.37 -8.65 5.19
CA LEU A 127 -3.46 -9.63 5.11
C LEU A 127 -4.38 -9.22 3.96
N LEU A 128 -4.51 -10.07 2.95
CA LEU A 128 -5.42 -9.87 1.82
C LEU A 128 -6.70 -10.69 2.07
N PHE A 129 -7.85 -10.01 2.11
CA PHE A 129 -9.16 -10.64 2.29
C PHE A 129 -9.93 -10.65 0.97
N VAL A 130 -10.09 -11.85 0.40
CA VAL A 130 -10.78 -12.09 -0.86
C VAL A 130 -12.14 -12.71 -0.54
N GLY A 131 -13.22 -12.11 -1.04
CA GLY A 131 -14.54 -12.69 -0.81
C GLY A 131 -15.70 -11.89 -1.36
N ASP A 132 -16.90 -12.26 -0.94
CA ASP A 132 -18.15 -11.63 -1.37
C ASP A 132 -18.60 -10.50 -0.41
N SER A 133 -19.91 -10.31 -0.28
CA SER A 133 -20.53 -9.32 0.60
C SER A 133 -20.20 -9.53 2.07
N LEU A 134 -19.93 -10.77 2.53
CA LEU A 134 -19.52 -11.03 3.91
C LEU A 134 -18.12 -10.46 4.21
N THR A 135 -17.25 -10.43 3.20
CA THR A 135 -15.96 -9.76 3.28
C THR A 135 -16.10 -8.25 3.09
N GLU A 136 -16.92 -7.79 2.14
CA GLU A 136 -17.13 -6.35 1.88
C GLU A 136 -17.76 -5.63 3.08
N ARG A 137 -18.73 -6.28 3.75
CA ARG A 137 -19.37 -5.74 4.96
C ARG A 137 -18.49 -5.87 6.21
N GLY A 138 -17.41 -6.64 6.13
CA GLY A 138 -16.43 -6.79 7.21
C GLY A 138 -15.72 -5.48 7.59
N SER A 139 -15.69 -4.48 6.71
CA SER A 139 -15.12 -3.15 6.99
C SER A 139 -16.16 -2.08 7.35
N ILE A 140 -17.40 -2.46 7.71
CA ILE A 140 -18.42 -1.52 8.20
C ILE A 140 -18.27 -1.35 9.72
N PRO A 141 -17.95 -0.14 10.24
CA PRO A 141 -17.77 0.08 11.67
C PRO A 141 -19.09 -0.01 12.47
N SER A 142 -20.22 0.44 11.90
CA SER A 142 -21.52 0.45 12.60
C SER A 142 -22.09 -0.94 12.88
N SER A 143 -21.61 -1.97 12.19
CA SER A 143 -21.93 -3.38 12.47
C SER A 143 -20.78 -4.10 13.17
N MET A 144 -19.79 -3.37 13.70
CA MET A 144 -18.54 -3.92 14.25
C MET A 144 -17.93 -4.95 13.30
N GLY A 145 -17.76 -4.57 12.04
CA GLY A 145 -17.27 -5.47 11.00
C GLY A 145 -15.95 -6.15 11.39
N TRP A 146 -15.84 -7.45 11.12
CA TRP A 146 -14.69 -8.26 11.54
C TRP A 146 -13.32 -7.76 11.04
N ILE A 147 -13.27 -7.10 9.88
CA ILE A 147 -12.05 -6.46 9.36
C ILE A 147 -11.69 -5.25 10.21
N THR A 148 -12.67 -4.37 10.49
CA THR A 148 -12.43 -3.18 11.33
C THR A 148 -11.96 -3.54 12.74
N MET A 149 -12.49 -4.62 13.32
CA MET A 149 -12.03 -5.14 14.61
C MET A 149 -10.59 -5.65 14.55
N LEU A 150 -10.26 -6.42 13.51
CA LEU A 150 -8.91 -6.94 13.33
C LEU A 150 -7.89 -5.81 13.16
N GLU A 151 -8.20 -4.80 12.35
CA GLU A 151 -7.32 -3.65 12.13
C GLU A 151 -7.17 -2.79 13.39
N SER A 152 -8.25 -2.57 14.14
CA SER A 152 -8.22 -1.86 15.42
C SER A 152 -7.34 -2.58 16.46
N ASP A 153 -7.43 -3.90 16.53
CA ASP A 153 -6.70 -4.71 17.51
C ASP A 153 -5.24 -4.92 17.11
N CYS A 154 -4.97 -5.07 15.80
CA CYS A 154 -3.63 -5.29 15.26
C CYS A 154 -3.00 -4.02 14.66
N LYS A 155 -3.53 -2.83 15.01
CA LYS A 155 -2.98 -1.56 14.55
C LYS A 155 -1.50 -1.46 14.90
N ARG A 156 -0.73 -0.89 13.98
CA ARG A 156 0.75 -0.82 14.00
C ARG A 156 1.48 -2.15 13.78
N SER A 157 0.78 -3.29 13.75
CA SER A 157 1.38 -4.60 13.51
C SER A 157 1.16 -5.08 12.09
N ILE A 158 -0.01 -4.84 11.50
CA ILE A 158 -0.38 -5.30 10.15
C ILE A 158 -0.81 -4.16 9.22
N ASP A 159 -0.83 -4.48 7.93
CA ASP A 159 -1.64 -3.81 6.92
C ASP A 159 -2.71 -4.78 6.40
N VAL A 160 -3.86 -4.25 6.00
CA VAL A 160 -4.96 -5.05 5.44
C VAL A 160 -5.30 -4.52 4.06
N VAL A 161 -5.61 -5.46 3.15
CA VAL A 161 -6.17 -5.18 1.83
C VAL A 161 -7.45 -5.97 1.70
N SER A 162 -8.59 -5.28 1.63
CA SER A 162 -9.89 -5.92 1.41
C SER A 162 -10.29 -5.87 -0.06
N ARG A 163 -10.67 -7.05 -0.59
CA ARG A 163 -11.22 -7.27 -1.93
C ARG A 163 -12.55 -8.03 -1.81
N GLY A 164 -13.39 -7.62 -0.85
CA GLY A 164 -14.77 -8.06 -0.75
C GLY A 164 -15.64 -7.47 -1.87
N LEU A 165 -16.38 -8.32 -2.60
CA LEU A 165 -17.20 -7.93 -3.75
C LEU A 165 -18.62 -8.48 -3.61
N SER A 166 -19.53 -7.63 -3.16
CA SER A 166 -20.93 -7.97 -2.92
C SER A 166 -21.59 -8.57 -4.16
N GLY A 167 -22.28 -9.69 -3.96
CA GLY A 167 -22.99 -10.46 -4.97
C GLY A 167 -22.12 -11.34 -5.89
N TYR A 168 -20.79 -11.28 -5.78
CA TYR A 168 -19.91 -12.14 -6.58
C TYR A 168 -19.97 -13.60 -6.13
N ASN A 169 -20.06 -14.51 -7.10
CA ASN A 169 -19.80 -15.95 -6.92
C ASN A 169 -18.37 -16.28 -7.37
N THR A 170 -17.93 -17.54 -7.20
CA THR A 170 -16.57 -17.95 -7.57
C THR A 170 -16.26 -17.81 -9.07
N LYS A 171 -17.26 -17.99 -9.96
CA LYS A 171 -17.09 -17.82 -11.43
C LYS A 171 -16.73 -16.38 -11.77
N TRP A 172 -17.54 -15.43 -11.31
CA TRP A 172 -17.31 -14.02 -11.60
C TRP A 172 -16.06 -13.50 -10.90
N TYR A 173 -15.78 -13.95 -9.68
CA TYR A 173 -14.57 -13.57 -8.97
C TYR A 173 -13.30 -13.99 -9.73
N LEU A 174 -13.24 -15.23 -10.20
CA LEU A 174 -12.13 -15.71 -11.03
C LEU A 174 -11.98 -14.93 -12.33
N LYS A 175 -13.09 -14.63 -13.00
CA LYS A 175 -13.05 -14.04 -14.34
C LYS A 175 -12.76 -12.54 -14.32
N TYR A 176 -13.32 -11.81 -13.35
CA TYR A 176 -13.32 -10.35 -13.37
C TYR A 176 -12.47 -9.73 -12.26
N ALA A 177 -12.37 -10.36 -11.08
CA ALA A 177 -11.61 -9.81 -9.97
C ALA A 177 -10.15 -10.30 -9.96
N MET A 178 -9.93 -11.59 -10.17
CA MET A 178 -8.57 -12.15 -10.10
C MET A 178 -7.57 -11.57 -11.09
N PRO A 179 -7.90 -11.22 -12.35
CA PRO A 179 -6.93 -10.60 -13.24
C PRO A 179 -6.38 -9.28 -12.68
N VAL A 180 -7.23 -8.50 -12.01
CA VAL A 180 -6.83 -7.24 -11.37
C VAL A 180 -5.96 -7.52 -10.14
N ILE A 181 -6.38 -8.42 -9.25
CA ILE A 181 -5.61 -8.80 -8.05
C ILE A 181 -4.25 -9.41 -8.42
N GLN A 182 -4.21 -10.21 -9.50
CA GLN A 182 -2.98 -10.76 -10.02
C GLN A 182 -2.04 -9.67 -10.54
N ASP A 183 -2.55 -8.71 -11.30
CA ASP A 183 -1.79 -7.55 -11.74
C ASP A 183 -1.27 -6.73 -10.55
N GLU A 184 -2.09 -6.55 -9.51
CA GLU A 184 -1.69 -5.87 -8.28
C GLU A 184 -0.50 -6.56 -7.59
N ILE A 185 -0.58 -7.87 -7.39
CA ILE A 185 0.47 -8.64 -6.71
C ILE A 185 1.73 -8.76 -7.57
N THR A 186 1.58 -9.11 -8.85
CA THR A 186 2.73 -9.36 -9.75
C THR A 186 3.50 -8.09 -10.09
N SER A 187 2.84 -6.95 -10.06
CA SER A 187 3.49 -5.64 -10.21
C SER A 187 4.16 -5.14 -8.92
N GLY A 188 4.02 -5.87 -7.83
CA GLY A 188 4.63 -5.54 -6.54
C GLY A 188 3.88 -4.47 -5.75
N ASN A 189 2.61 -4.17 -6.10
CA ASN A 189 1.82 -3.16 -5.41
C ASN A 189 1.62 -3.52 -3.94
N TYR A 190 1.50 -4.81 -3.65
CA TYR A 190 1.57 -5.34 -2.30
C TYR A 190 1.97 -6.81 -2.35
N MET A 191 2.44 -7.34 -1.21
CA MET A 191 2.81 -8.75 -1.07
C MET A 191 2.09 -9.35 0.13
N PRO A 192 1.06 -10.18 -0.07
CA PRO A 192 0.29 -10.72 1.03
C PRO A 192 1.12 -11.75 1.82
N THR A 193 1.05 -11.68 3.14
CA THR A 193 1.54 -12.74 4.04
C THR A 193 0.48 -13.82 4.24
N LEU A 194 -0.79 -13.42 4.26
CA LEU A 194 -1.95 -14.31 4.33
C LEU A 194 -3.00 -13.85 3.30
N VAL A 195 -3.61 -14.82 2.62
CA VAL A 195 -4.82 -14.62 1.81
C VAL A 195 -5.94 -15.46 2.40
N THR A 196 -7.06 -14.83 2.76
CA THR A 196 -8.31 -15.57 2.98
C THR A 196 -9.13 -15.57 1.71
N ILE A 197 -9.78 -16.70 1.41
CA ILE A 197 -10.74 -16.82 0.31
C ILE A 197 -12.08 -17.24 0.92
N TRP A 198 -13.02 -16.30 0.99
CA TRP A 198 -14.35 -16.50 1.57
C TRP A 198 -15.43 -16.25 0.52
N LEU A 199 -15.70 -17.30 -0.26
CA LEU A 199 -16.70 -17.35 -1.33
C LEU A 199 -17.53 -18.63 -1.18
N GLY A 200 -18.76 -18.59 -1.68
CA GLY A 200 -19.66 -19.74 -1.67
C GLY A 200 -21.07 -19.40 -1.21
N ALA A 201 -21.26 -18.29 -0.49
CA ALA A 201 -22.59 -17.88 -0.04
C ALA A 201 -23.47 -17.54 -1.24
N ASN A 202 -22.90 -16.86 -2.25
CA ASN A 202 -23.60 -16.57 -3.50
C ASN A 202 -23.76 -17.80 -4.39
N ASP A 203 -22.70 -18.60 -4.54
CA ASP A 203 -22.68 -19.86 -5.31
C ASP A 203 -23.77 -20.84 -4.86
N ALA A 204 -24.07 -20.87 -3.55
CA ALA A 204 -25.10 -21.70 -2.94
C ALA A 204 -26.55 -21.24 -3.17
N ALA A 205 -26.77 -20.22 -4.02
CA ALA A 205 -28.12 -19.89 -4.48
C ALA A 205 -28.80 -21.13 -5.08
N LEU A 206 -30.10 -21.28 -4.83
CA LEU A 206 -30.88 -22.37 -5.38
C LEU A 206 -31.05 -22.16 -6.89
N PRO A 207 -30.84 -23.21 -7.71
CA PRO A 207 -30.90 -23.09 -9.18
C PRO A 207 -32.31 -22.73 -9.70
N ASN A 208 -33.34 -22.91 -8.88
CA ASN A 208 -34.72 -22.52 -9.14
C ASN A 208 -35.22 -21.42 -8.17
N GLY A 209 -34.30 -20.72 -7.51
CA GLY A 209 -34.59 -19.66 -6.54
C GLY A 209 -34.70 -18.27 -7.16
N SER A 210 -35.00 -17.26 -6.33
CA SER A 210 -35.08 -15.86 -6.76
C SER A 210 -33.74 -15.25 -7.18
N MET A 211 -32.61 -15.89 -6.84
CA MET A 211 -31.25 -15.46 -7.22
C MET A 211 -30.49 -16.56 -7.97
N ALA A 212 -31.20 -17.38 -8.77
CA ALA A 212 -30.62 -18.47 -9.53
C ALA A 212 -29.44 -18.05 -10.43
N GLU A 213 -29.39 -16.78 -10.85
CA GLU A 213 -28.29 -16.18 -11.60
C GLU A 213 -26.93 -16.24 -10.89
N GLN A 214 -26.91 -16.33 -9.56
CA GLN A 214 -25.69 -16.42 -8.75
C GLN A 214 -25.21 -17.86 -8.56
N HIS A 215 -26.05 -18.86 -8.87
CA HIS A 215 -25.77 -20.27 -8.65
C HIS A 215 -24.52 -20.73 -9.41
N VAL A 216 -23.67 -21.54 -8.77
CA VAL A 216 -22.54 -22.21 -9.42
C VAL A 216 -22.55 -23.67 -8.98
N PRO A 217 -22.74 -24.66 -9.87
CA PRO A 217 -22.79 -26.07 -9.50
C PRO A 217 -21.58 -26.50 -8.66
N ILE A 218 -21.79 -27.37 -7.68
CA ILE A 218 -20.77 -27.77 -6.68
C ILE A 218 -19.44 -28.17 -7.33
N ALA A 219 -19.46 -28.96 -8.40
CA ALA A 219 -18.24 -29.37 -9.11
C ALA A 219 -17.46 -28.18 -9.69
N ALA A 220 -18.18 -27.19 -10.24
CA ALA A 220 -17.57 -25.95 -10.73
C ALA A 220 -17.07 -25.08 -9.58
N TYR A 221 -17.82 -24.97 -8.48
CA TYR A 221 -17.40 -24.26 -7.28
C TYR A 221 -16.07 -24.81 -6.73
N GLN A 222 -15.93 -26.13 -6.58
CA GLN A 222 -14.68 -26.77 -6.13
C GLN A 222 -13.52 -26.50 -7.09
N MET A 223 -13.76 -26.64 -8.40
CA MET A 223 -12.76 -26.32 -9.43
C MET A 223 -12.34 -24.85 -9.37
N ASN A 224 -13.29 -23.94 -9.14
CA ASN A 224 -13.03 -22.52 -9.07
C ASN A 224 -12.20 -22.16 -7.83
N LEU A 225 -12.54 -22.72 -6.67
CA LEU A 225 -11.72 -22.58 -5.45
C LEU A 225 -10.29 -23.11 -5.68
N ALA A 226 -10.14 -24.27 -6.32
CA ALA A 226 -8.83 -24.83 -6.64
C ALA A 226 -8.01 -23.92 -7.57
N LYS A 227 -8.64 -23.31 -8.58
CA LYS A 227 -8.00 -22.31 -9.44
C LYS A 227 -7.58 -21.08 -8.67
N LEU A 228 -8.44 -20.53 -7.81
CA LEU A 228 -8.10 -19.37 -6.97
C LEU A 228 -6.86 -19.66 -6.10
N VAL A 229 -6.89 -20.78 -5.36
CA VAL A 229 -5.76 -21.20 -4.52
C VAL A 229 -4.49 -21.39 -5.34
N HIS A 230 -4.57 -22.06 -6.48
CA HIS A 230 -3.41 -22.27 -7.35
C HIS A 230 -2.84 -20.96 -7.88
N THR A 231 -3.69 -20.04 -8.35
CA THR A 231 -3.26 -18.72 -8.82
C THR A 231 -2.51 -17.98 -7.72
N PHE A 232 -3.03 -17.92 -6.49
CA PHE A 232 -2.32 -17.28 -5.37
C PHE A 232 -0.99 -17.97 -5.03
N LYS A 233 -0.93 -19.32 -5.03
CA LYS A 233 0.33 -20.06 -4.83
C LYS A 233 1.37 -19.74 -5.91
N VAL A 234 0.95 -19.46 -7.14
CA VAL A 234 1.85 -19.10 -8.26
C VAL A 234 2.34 -17.66 -8.13
N ILE A 235 1.44 -16.70 -7.93
CA ILE A 235 1.78 -15.26 -7.94
C ILE A 235 2.40 -14.79 -6.62
N ALA A 236 2.16 -15.52 -5.53
CA ALA A 236 2.66 -15.22 -4.20
C ALA A 236 3.10 -16.51 -3.46
N PRO A 237 4.23 -17.12 -3.84
CA PRO A 237 4.63 -18.45 -3.38
C PRO A 237 4.96 -18.55 -1.88
N HIS A 238 5.13 -17.42 -1.19
CA HIS A 238 5.40 -17.35 0.24
C HIS A 238 4.17 -16.98 1.08
N THR A 239 3.01 -16.81 0.44
CA THR A 239 1.74 -16.49 1.10
C THR A 239 1.11 -17.73 1.72
N SER A 240 0.67 -17.61 2.97
CA SER A 240 -0.27 -18.54 3.56
C SER A 240 -1.66 -18.35 2.97
N ILE A 241 -2.40 -19.44 2.73
CA ILE A 241 -3.76 -19.39 2.18
C ILE A 241 -4.70 -20.06 3.17
N LEU A 242 -5.82 -19.41 3.48
CA LEU A 242 -6.90 -19.93 4.32
C LEU A 242 -8.21 -19.90 3.53
N LEU A 243 -8.83 -21.07 3.30
CA LEU A 243 -10.20 -21.11 2.79
C LEU A 243 -11.18 -20.87 3.94
N VAL A 244 -12.29 -20.19 3.67
CA VAL A 244 -13.37 -19.98 4.64
C VAL A 244 -14.66 -20.47 4.02
N THR A 245 -15.41 -21.32 4.74
CA THR A 245 -16.68 -21.84 4.23
C THR A 245 -17.77 -20.78 4.25
N PRO A 246 -18.77 -20.82 3.35
CA PRO A 246 -19.98 -20.02 3.55
C PRO A 246 -20.62 -20.39 4.91
N PRO A 247 -21.09 -19.40 5.70
CA PRO A 247 -21.74 -19.65 6.99
C PRO A 247 -23.18 -20.17 6.82
N HIS A 248 -23.90 -20.41 7.92
CA HIS A 248 -25.31 -20.83 7.87
C HIS A 248 -26.22 -19.74 7.27
N VAL A 249 -27.40 -20.16 6.84
CA VAL A 249 -28.48 -19.30 6.32
C VAL A 249 -29.74 -19.52 7.15
N ASP A 250 -30.51 -18.46 7.41
CA ASP A 250 -31.81 -18.59 8.09
C ASP A 250 -32.91 -18.94 7.09
N ASP A 251 -33.33 -20.21 7.06
CA ASP A 251 -34.38 -20.71 6.17
C ASP A 251 -35.74 -20.01 6.37
N ALA A 252 -36.08 -19.56 7.58
CA ALA A 252 -37.33 -18.88 7.87
C ALA A 252 -37.34 -17.47 7.30
N VAL A 253 -36.24 -16.73 7.47
CA VAL A 253 -36.08 -15.40 6.85
C VAL A 253 -36.02 -15.51 5.33
N GLN A 254 -35.31 -16.49 4.76
CA GLN A 254 -35.30 -16.70 3.31
C GLN A 254 -36.71 -17.01 2.75
N LYS A 255 -37.54 -17.79 3.46
CA LYS A 255 -38.95 -18.02 3.10
C LYS A 255 -39.80 -16.76 3.21
N SER A 256 -39.51 -15.89 4.19
CA SER A 256 -40.19 -14.60 4.33
C SER A 256 -39.83 -13.66 3.19
N ASN A 257 -38.54 -13.51 2.89
CA ASN A 257 -38.03 -12.72 1.77
C ASN A 257 -38.65 -13.17 0.45
N ALA A 258 -38.71 -14.49 0.21
CA ALA A 258 -39.37 -15.05 -0.98
C ALA A 258 -40.83 -14.61 -1.14
N LYS A 259 -41.60 -14.44 -0.06
CA LYS A 259 -42.99 -13.96 -0.14
C LYS A 259 -43.08 -12.47 -0.53
N ASN A 260 -42.06 -11.70 -0.15
CA ASN A 260 -41.94 -10.27 -0.42
C ASN A 260 -41.32 -9.96 -1.78
N GLU A 261 -40.70 -10.95 -2.44
CA GLU A 261 -40.25 -10.83 -3.83
C GLU A 261 -41.42 -10.50 -4.78
N GLU A 262 -41.08 -9.82 -5.87
CA GLU A 262 -42.04 -9.38 -6.88
C GLU A 262 -41.91 -10.15 -8.20
N GLY A 263 -42.95 -10.06 -9.04
CA GLY A 263 -42.96 -10.63 -10.38
C GLY A 263 -42.67 -12.13 -10.40
N HIS A 264 -41.80 -12.55 -11.33
CA HIS A 264 -41.45 -13.96 -11.54
C HIS A 264 -40.60 -14.57 -10.41
N LYS A 265 -40.07 -13.74 -9.49
CA LYS A 265 -39.28 -14.18 -8.33
C LYS A 265 -40.15 -14.46 -7.10
N LYS A 266 -41.42 -14.06 -7.12
CA LYS A 266 -42.34 -14.20 -5.99
C LYS A 266 -42.52 -15.66 -5.57
N GLY A 267 -42.33 -15.92 -4.28
CA GLY A 267 -42.43 -17.24 -3.65
C GLY A 267 -41.19 -18.13 -3.86
N LEU A 268 -40.19 -17.67 -4.61
CA LEU A 268 -38.97 -18.43 -4.85
C LEU A 268 -37.93 -18.15 -3.77
N VAL A 269 -37.59 -19.17 -2.99
CA VAL A 269 -36.54 -19.09 -1.96
C VAL A 269 -35.18 -18.96 -2.64
N SER A 270 -34.40 -17.96 -2.24
CA SER A 270 -33.08 -17.70 -2.82
C SER A 270 -32.04 -18.76 -2.43
N ARG A 271 -31.98 -19.08 -1.13
CA ARG A 271 -30.96 -19.95 -0.50
C ARG A 271 -31.58 -20.77 0.62
N SER A 272 -30.95 -21.88 0.97
CA SER A 272 -31.28 -22.65 2.17
C SER A 272 -30.03 -23.08 2.91
N ASN A 273 -30.15 -23.28 4.23
CA ASN A 273 -29.05 -23.76 5.06
C ASN A 273 -28.54 -25.13 4.58
N ALA A 274 -29.46 -26.01 4.17
CA ALA A 274 -29.13 -27.33 3.66
C ALA A 274 -28.25 -27.25 2.39
N ALA A 275 -28.62 -26.40 1.42
CA ALA A 275 -27.81 -26.18 0.22
C ALA A 275 -26.44 -25.58 0.59
N THR A 276 -26.41 -24.56 1.45
CA THR A 276 -25.16 -23.95 1.92
C THR A 276 -24.23 -24.97 2.59
N GLY A 277 -24.77 -25.94 3.33
CA GLY A 277 -24.00 -27.03 3.93
C GLY A 277 -23.32 -27.95 2.91
N GLU A 278 -23.90 -28.14 1.72
CA GLU A 278 -23.25 -28.87 0.63
C GLU A 278 -22.03 -28.10 0.08
N TYR A 279 -22.14 -26.78 -0.07
CA TYR A 279 -21.03 -25.93 -0.50
C TYR A 279 -19.95 -25.80 0.58
N ALA A 280 -20.33 -25.72 1.85
CA ALA A 280 -19.37 -25.74 2.96
C ALA A 280 -18.56 -27.04 2.97
N ARG A 281 -19.21 -28.20 2.83
CA ARG A 281 -18.52 -29.49 2.70
C ARG A 281 -17.61 -29.52 1.47
N ALA A 282 -18.09 -29.05 0.32
CA ALA A 282 -17.30 -28.97 -0.89
C ALA A 282 -16.04 -28.09 -0.74
N CYS A 283 -16.15 -26.98 0.00
CA CYS A 283 -15.02 -26.12 0.36
C CYS A 283 -14.01 -26.84 1.27
N VAL A 284 -14.48 -27.53 2.32
CA VAL A 284 -13.64 -28.34 3.21
C VAL A 284 -12.91 -29.46 2.46
N ASP A 285 -13.62 -30.21 1.62
CA ASP A 285 -13.05 -31.29 0.80
C ASP A 285 -12.00 -30.74 -0.17
N THR A 286 -12.26 -29.58 -0.78
CA THR A 286 -11.31 -28.89 -1.66
C THR A 286 -10.06 -28.44 -0.89
N ALA A 287 -10.23 -27.85 0.29
CA ALA A 287 -9.12 -27.43 1.15
C ALA A 287 -8.21 -28.61 1.52
N LYS A 288 -8.83 -29.73 1.92
CA LYS A 288 -8.14 -30.99 2.21
C LYS A 288 -7.39 -31.53 1.00
N GLY A 289 -8.03 -31.55 -0.18
CA GLY A 289 -7.40 -31.99 -1.43
C GLY A 289 -6.20 -31.13 -1.85
N LEU A 290 -6.22 -29.83 -1.55
CA LEU A 290 -5.15 -28.88 -1.87
C LEU A 290 -4.09 -28.72 -0.78
N GLY A 291 -4.28 -29.37 0.38
CA GLY A 291 -3.42 -29.25 1.55
C GLY A 291 -3.35 -27.83 2.10
N VAL A 292 -4.47 -27.10 2.11
CA VAL A 292 -4.56 -25.75 2.71
C VAL A 292 -5.52 -25.76 3.91
N PRO A 293 -5.26 -24.96 4.96
CA PRO A 293 -6.20 -24.84 6.07
C PRO A 293 -7.57 -24.30 5.65
N VAL A 294 -8.60 -24.71 6.37
CA VAL A 294 -9.97 -24.22 6.22
C VAL A 294 -10.55 -23.75 7.55
N LEU A 295 -11.17 -22.56 7.55
CA LEU A 295 -12.01 -22.05 8.62
C LEU A 295 -13.47 -22.42 8.32
N ASP A 296 -13.97 -23.45 8.99
CA ASP A 296 -15.32 -23.99 8.79
C ASP A 296 -16.35 -23.26 9.66
N LEU A 297 -16.77 -22.08 9.19
CA LEU A 297 -17.81 -21.29 9.83
C LEU A 297 -19.19 -21.95 9.75
N TYR A 298 -19.45 -22.78 8.73
CA TYR A 298 -20.74 -23.47 8.63
C TYR A 298 -20.92 -24.43 9.82
N SER A 299 -19.94 -25.30 10.05
CA SER A 299 -19.97 -26.23 11.18
C SER A 299 -19.93 -25.49 12.51
N TYR A 300 -19.16 -24.40 12.62
CA TYR A 300 -19.10 -23.57 13.83
C TYR A 300 -20.48 -23.07 14.26
N PHE A 301 -21.19 -22.36 13.37
CA PHE A 301 -22.50 -21.81 13.70
C PHE A 301 -23.58 -22.90 13.79
N ASN A 302 -23.50 -23.98 13.00
CA ASN A 302 -24.47 -25.08 13.09
C ASN A 302 -24.30 -25.96 14.35
N ASN A 303 -23.21 -25.82 15.10
CA ASN A 303 -23.06 -26.42 16.42
C ASN A 303 -23.81 -25.65 17.53
N MET A 304 -24.28 -24.43 17.24
CA MET A 304 -25.19 -23.69 18.11
C MET A 304 -26.64 -24.12 17.85
N THR A 305 -27.57 -23.77 18.75
CA THR A 305 -28.99 -23.96 18.45
C THR A 305 -29.42 -23.11 17.25
N GLU A 306 -30.47 -23.53 16.55
CA GLU A 306 -30.97 -22.80 15.38
C GLU A 306 -31.38 -21.36 15.73
N SER A 307 -32.02 -21.15 16.88
CA SER A 307 -32.37 -19.81 17.35
C SER A 307 -31.12 -18.94 17.55
N GLU A 308 -30.13 -19.44 18.30
CA GLU A 308 -28.91 -18.68 18.61
C GLU A 308 -28.17 -18.26 17.34
N ARG A 309 -27.95 -19.18 16.39
CA ARG A 309 -27.22 -18.84 15.16
C ARG A 309 -28.03 -17.90 14.27
N ASN A 310 -29.34 -18.08 14.17
CA ASN A 310 -30.17 -17.25 13.30
C ASN A 310 -30.29 -15.81 13.82
N ASP A 311 -30.30 -15.61 15.15
CA ASP A 311 -30.26 -14.29 15.79
C ASP A 311 -28.96 -13.51 15.49
N MET A 312 -27.93 -14.17 14.92
CA MET A 312 -26.68 -13.51 14.51
C MET A 312 -26.69 -13.02 13.04
N LEU A 313 -27.80 -13.18 12.32
CA LEU A 313 -27.96 -12.72 10.94
C LEU A 313 -28.89 -11.50 10.87
N MET A 314 -28.57 -10.52 10.04
CA MET A 314 -29.38 -9.31 9.84
C MET A 314 -30.57 -9.55 8.91
N ASP A 315 -30.33 -10.26 7.81
CA ASP A 315 -31.27 -10.49 6.71
C ASP A 315 -31.39 -11.98 6.36
N GLY A 316 -31.02 -12.84 7.31
CA GLY A 316 -30.95 -14.28 7.14
C GLY A 316 -29.75 -14.76 6.30
N LEU A 317 -28.80 -13.88 5.98
CA LEU A 317 -27.55 -14.21 5.29
C LEU A 317 -26.33 -13.46 5.87
N HIS A 318 -26.41 -12.14 6.01
CA HIS A 318 -25.29 -11.31 6.42
C HIS A 318 -25.19 -11.18 7.95
N PHE A 319 -23.97 -11.10 8.45
CA PHE A 319 -23.66 -11.03 9.87
C PHE A 319 -24.08 -9.70 10.49
N ASN A 320 -24.69 -9.76 11.68
CA ASN A 320 -24.79 -8.61 12.58
C ASN A 320 -23.51 -8.47 13.44
N GLU A 321 -23.50 -7.57 14.43
CA GLU A 321 -22.34 -7.37 15.31
C GLU A 321 -21.88 -8.67 15.99
N THR A 322 -22.80 -9.49 16.50
CA THR A 322 -22.46 -10.74 17.20
C THR A 322 -21.75 -11.72 16.28
N ALA A 323 -22.30 -12.00 15.08
CA ALA A 323 -21.62 -12.89 14.14
C ALA A 323 -20.30 -12.32 13.60
N ASN A 324 -20.18 -10.99 13.42
CA ASN A 324 -18.90 -10.38 13.04
C ASN A 324 -17.84 -10.59 14.14
N ARG A 325 -18.22 -10.48 15.41
CA ARG A 325 -17.33 -10.75 16.54
C ARG A 325 -16.91 -12.22 16.57
N GLU A 326 -17.85 -13.14 16.36
CA GLU A 326 -17.54 -14.57 16.28
C GLU A 326 -16.58 -14.87 15.12
N MET A 327 -16.83 -14.32 13.94
CA MET A 327 -15.92 -14.44 12.79
C MET A 327 -14.51 -13.96 13.14
N TYR A 328 -14.39 -12.76 13.73
CA TYR A 328 -13.11 -12.20 14.15
C TYR A 328 -12.35 -13.12 15.12
N LEU A 329 -13.03 -13.62 16.16
CA LEU A 329 -12.45 -14.52 17.15
C LEU A 329 -11.98 -15.83 16.50
N GLN A 330 -12.83 -16.43 15.66
CA GLN A 330 -12.52 -17.67 14.96
C GLN A 330 -11.35 -17.49 13.97
N LEU A 331 -11.27 -16.35 13.27
CA LEU A 331 -10.14 -16.03 12.40
C LEU A 331 -8.84 -15.87 13.19
N ARG A 332 -8.86 -15.15 14.31
CA ARG A 332 -7.68 -14.95 15.17
C ARG A 332 -7.17 -16.28 15.73
N GLU A 333 -8.07 -17.12 16.23
CA GLU A 333 -7.72 -18.46 16.73
C GLU A 333 -7.13 -19.33 15.61
N LYS A 334 -7.74 -19.29 14.42
CA LYS A 334 -7.25 -20.02 13.26
C LYS A 334 -5.85 -19.56 12.81
N ILE A 335 -5.59 -18.25 12.81
CA ILE A 335 -4.27 -17.70 12.51
C ILE A 335 -3.24 -18.17 13.55
N ASN A 336 -3.57 -18.13 14.83
CA ASN A 336 -2.65 -18.55 15.89
C ASN A 336 -2.32 -20.05 15.81
N THR A 337 -3.30 -20.88 15.45
CA THR A 337 -3.13 -22.33 15.36
C THR A 337 -2.41 -22.76 14.09
N GLU A 338 -2.82 -22.26 12.92
CA GLU A 338 -2.32 -22.72 11.61
C GLU A 338 -1.10 -21.93 11.13
N PHE A 339 -0.96 -20.67 11.58
CA PHE A 339 0.09 -19.74 11.16
C PHE A 339 0.76 -19.05 12.36
N PRO A 340 1.34 -19.79 13.32
CA PRO A 340 1.82 -19.25 14.59
C PRO A 340 2.90 -18.15 14.43
N ASP A 341 3.69 -18.19 13.35
CA ASP A 341 4.64 -17.12 13.03
C ASP A 341 3.94 -15.81 12.67
N LEU A 342 2.83 -15.89 11.93
CA LEU A 342 2.01 -14.72 11.64
C LEU A 342 1.29 -14.26 12.91
N GLY A 343 0.71 -15.17 13.70
CA GLY A 343 0.07 -14.87 14.98
C GLY A 343 0.98 -14.05 15.90
N ARG A 344 2.25 -14.46 16.06
CA ARG A 344 3.25 -13.69 16.85
C ARG A 344 3.56 -12.31 16.28
N LYS A 345 3.47 -12.12 14.95
CA LYS A 345 3.67 -10.80 14.33
C LYS A 345 2.46 -9.89 14.52
N LEU A 346 1.24 -10.42 14.63
CA LEU A 346 0.05 -9.61 14.92
C LEU A 346 0.17 -8.88 16.28
N GLU A 347 0.86 -9.50 17.23
CA GLU A 347 1.09 -8.94 18.58
C GLU A 347 2.28 -7.97 18.67
N ARG A 348 3.00 -7.73 17.56
CA ARG A 348 4.22 -6.94 17.56
C ARG A 348 4.07 -5.69 16.71
N TRP A 349 4.03 -4.54 17.38
CA TRP A 349 4.12 -3.25 16.71
C TRP A 349 5.43 -3.12 15.92
N GLN A 350 5.30 -2.62 14.69
CA GLN A 350 6.42 -2.31 13.80
C GLN A 350 7.35 -1.26 14.42
N LEU A 351 6.75 -0.26 15.08
CA LEU A 351 7.44 0.83 15.77
C LEU A 351 7.19 0.76 17.29
N PRO A 352 8.22 1.01 18.13
CA PRO A 352 8.11 1.00 19.58
C PRO A 352 7.01 1.92 20.14
N PRO A 353 6.50 1.65 21.36
CA PRO A 353 5.71 2.62 22.12
C PRO A 353 6.46 3.96 22.29
N PHE A 354 5.73 5.05 22.50
CA PHE A 354 6.36 6.39 22.60
C PHE A 354 7.19 6.53 23.87
N GLU A 355 6.87 5.78 24.93
CA GLU A 355 7.58 5.75 26.20
C GLU A 355 9.06 5.39 26.02
N ASP A 356 9.37 4.46 25.10
CA ASP A 356 10.75 4.12 24.74
C ASP A 356 11.52 5.33 24.21
N TRP A 357 10.85 6.23 23.46
CA TRP A 357 11.46 7.44 22.91
C TRP A 357 11.51 8.57 23.92
N ALA A 358 10.50 8.70 24.78
CA ALA A 358 10.54 9.63 25.89
C ALA A 358 11.74 9.37 26.82
N GLU A 359 12.09 8.10 27.05
CA GLU A 359 13.26 7.72 27.85
C GLU A 359 14.59 7.89 27.08
N ARG A 360 14.66 7.42 25.83
CA ARG A 360 15.94 7.32 25.08
C ARG A 360 16.29 8.57 24.27
N ASP A 361 15.29 9.36 23.90
CA ASP A 361 15.43 10.54 23.05
C ASP A 361 14.47 11.67 23.51
N PRO A 362 14.53 12.07 24.79
CA PRO A 362 13.75 13.19 25.29
C PRO A 362 14.11 14.46 24.53
N TRP A 363 13.17 15.38 24.42
CA TRP A 363 13.52 16.71 23.95
C TRP A 363 14.45 17.41 24.95
N SER A 364 15.50 18.07 24.46
CA SER A 364 16.39 18.89 25.31
C SER A 364 16.55 20.31 24.73
N PRO A 365 16.68 21.35 25.57
CA PRO A 365 16.86 22.74 25.12
C PRO A 365 18.08 22.97 24.21
N GLU A 366 19.11 22.12 24.34
CA GLU A 366 20.37 22.21 23.59
C GLU A 366 20.21 21.86 22.09
N GLU A 367 19.20 21.06 21.74
CA GLU A 367 18.90 20.68 20.34
C GLU A 367 18.41 21.87 19.47
N SER A 368 18.10 23.02 20.07
CA SER A 368 17.67 24.22 19.34
C SER A 368 18.77 24.90 18.51
N THR A 369 20.04 24.48 18.64
CA THR A 369 21.21 25.22 18.10
C THR A 369 21.94 24.54 16.93
N THR A 370 21.55 23.35 16.48
CA THR A 370 22.39 22.54 15.57
C THR A 370 21.80 22.18 14.20
N LEU A 371 20.63 22.69 13.82
CA LEU A 371 20.17 22.54 12.43
C LEU A 371 20.61 23.76 11.60
N ASP A 372 21.72 23.59 10.88
CA ASP A 372 22.16 24.52 9.85
C ASP A 372 21.28 24.38 8.61
N PHE A 373 20.24 25.23 8.55
CA PHE A 373 19.25 25.26 7.48
C PHE A 373 19.76 25.89 6.17
N THR A 374 21.02 26.32 6.07
CA THR A 374 21.58 26.82 4.79
C THR A 374 21.73 25.72 3.73
N SER A 375 21.64 24.46 4.14
CA SER A 375 21.68 23.28 3.25
C SER A 375 20.33 22.91 2.65
N VAL A 376 19.22 23.47 3.15
CA VAL A 376 17.89 23.40 2.50
C VAL A 376 17.86 24.46 1.39
N ARG A 377 18.69 24.27 0.37
CA ARG A 377 18.60 25.09 -0.85
C ARG A 377 17.24 24.85 -1.47
N MET A 378 16.47 25.93 -1.54
CA MET A 378 15.46 26.20 -2.55
C MET A 378 15.85 25.51 -3.86
N LEU A 379 15.27 24.34 -4.14
CA LEU A 379 15.14 23.88 -5.51
C LEU A 379 14.23 24.89 -6.18
N GLU A 380 14.83 25.81 -6.92
CA GLU A 380 14.12 26.73 -7.79
C GLU A 380 13.06 25.93 -8.57
N LYS A 381 11.83 26.41 -8.53
CA LYS A 381 10.73 25.89 -9.35
C LYS A 381 11.26 25.64 -10.76
N PRO A 382 11.04 24.48 -11.38
CA PRO A 382 11.43 24.29 -12.76
C PRO A 382 10.75 25.36 -13.61
N LEU A 383 11.57 26.17 -14.28
CA LEU A 383 11.14 27.12 -15.30
C LEU A 383 10.36 26.34 -16.35
N TYR A 384 9.04 26.45 -16.30
CA TYR A 384 8.18 26.10 -17.42
C TYR A 384 8.57 27.03 -18.57
N GLN A 385 9.14 26.46 -19.63
CA GLN A 385 9.31 27.17 -20.89
C GLN A 385 7.93 27.39 -21.51
N ASP A 386 7.48 28.65 -21.50
CA ASP A 386 6.29 29.08 -22.20
C ASP A 386 6.42 28.81 -23.71
N GLY A 387 5.64 27.85 -24.18
CA GLY A 387 5.30 27.71 -25.59
C GLY A 387 4.28 28.79 -25.97
N ILE A 388 4.77 29.83 -26.64
CA ILE A 388 4.10 30.78 -27.54
C ILE A 388 2.56 30.64 -27.61
N PHE A 389 1.85 31.55 -26.92
CA PHE A 389 0.61 32.13 -27.44
C PHE A 389 0.59 33.63 -27.10
N ARG A 390 0.39 34.45 -28.13
CA ARG A 390 0.38 35.92 -28.07
C ARG A 390 -0.96 36.46 -27.59
N ASP A 391 -0.88 37.41 -26.65
CA ASP A 391 -1.69 38.65 -26.46
C ASP A 391 -3.19 38.47 -26.09
N THR A 392 -3.80 39.14 -25.10
CA THR A 392 -3.74 40.58 -24.78
C THR A 392 -4.17 40.93 -23.33
N ARG A 393 -3.46 41.91 -22.70
CA ARG A 393 -3.87 42.91 -21.66
C ARG A 393 -4.52 42.38 -20.34
N SER A 394 -4.10 42.73 -19.11
CA SER A 394 -3.79 44.07 -18.57
C SER A 394 -3.10 44.05 -17.17
N SER A 395 -2.21 45.03 -16.96
CA SER A 395 -1.74 45.71 -15.71
C SER A 395 -1.41 44.96 -14.40
N SER A 396 -0.10 44.71 -14.23
CA SER A 396 0.78 45.05 -13.07
C SER A 396 0.22 45.48 -11.71
N ARG A 397 0.64 44.78 -10.64
CA ARG A 397 1.31 45.36 -9.44
C ARG A 397 2.00 44.29 -8.59
N THR A 398 3.30 44.46 -8.36
CA THR A 398 4.15 43.66 -7.45
C THR A 398 4.07 44.16 -5.99
N PRO A 399 4.45 43.34 -4.99
CA PRO A 399 4.13 43.55 -3.57
C PRO A 399 5.24 44.27 -2.79
N HIS A 400 4.85 45.03 -1.76
CA HIS A 400 5.76 45.59 -0.76
C HIS A 400 5.93 44.65 0.43
N SER A 401 7.20 44.38 0.76
CA SER A 401 7.68 43.79 2.01
C SER A 401 7.33 44.65 3.22
N ILE A 402 6.77 44.07 4.28
CA ILE A 402 6.64 44.74 5.59
C ILE A 402 7.37 43.90 6.64
N MET A 403 8.46 44.47 7.14
CA MET A 403 9.17 44.06 8.35
C MET A 403 8.26 44.25 9.57
N TRP A 404 8.17 43.23 10.43
CA TRP A 404 7.57 43.32 11.75
C TRP A 404 8.60 43.80 12.77
N GLN A 405 8.33 44.93 13.43
CA GLN A 405 8.94 45.28 14.72
C GLN A 405 7.83 45.40 15.78
N PRO A 406 8.03 44.92 17.02
CA PRO A 406 7.02 44.93 18.05
C PRO A 406 6.94 46.31 18.71
N LYS A 407 5.71 46.81 18.93
CA LYS A 407 5.47 47.93 19.86
C LYS A 407 4.50 47.51 20.95
N GLU A 408 5.05 47.44 22.16
CA GLU A 408 4.31 47.46 23.42
C GLU A 408 3.48 48.75 23.53
N ARG A 409 2.26 48.64 24.06
CA ARG A 409 1.64 49.74 24.80
C ARG A 409 0.62 49.23 25.81
N LEU A 410 0.92 49.51 27.07
CA LEU A 410 0.03 49.52 28.23
C LEU A 410 -1.02 50.62 28.09
N ALA A 411 -2.26 50.38 28.55
CA ALA A 411 -3.10 51.38 29.21
C ALA A 411 -4.29 50.71 29.92
N GLU A 412 -4.68 51.32 31.04
CA GLU A 412 -5.52 50.80 32.13
C GLU A 412 -7.03 51.09 31.99
N ASN A 413 -7.82 50.22 32.62
CA ASN A 413 -9.08 50.44 33.38
C ASN A 413 -9.76 51.83 33.38
N ARG A 414 -11.08 51.87 33.11
CA ARG A 414 -12.18 52.00 34.12
C ARG A 414 -13.60 52.18 33.50
N PRO A 415 -14.69 51.98 34.30
CA PRO A 415 -16.03 51.52 33.87
C PRO A 415 -17.15 52.57 34.01
N VAL A 416 -18.32 52.36 33.39
CA VAL A 416 -19.62 52.97 33.78
C VAL A 416 -20.82 52.04 33.44
N SER A 417 -21.85 52.14 34.28
CA SER A 417 -23.05 51.34 34.58
C SER A 417 -24.35 51.57 33.76
N PHE A 418 -25.19 50.50 33.65
CA PHE A 418 -26.68 50.33 33.76
C PHE A 418 -27.69 51.37 33.18
N PRO A 419 -28.97 51.02 32.81
CA PRO A 419 -29.89 50.12 33.56
C PRO A 419 -30.98 49.28 32.83
N CYS A 420 -31.50 48.30 33.60
CA CYS A 420 -32.88 47.83 33.83
C CYS A 420 -33.93 47.69 32.71
N GLY A 421 -34.58 46.51 32.69
CA GLY A 421 -35.92 46.27 32.13
C GLY A 421 -36.45 44.90 32.57
N GLN A 422 -37.35 44.89 33.56
CA GLN A 422 -38.12 43.73 34.02
C GLN A 422 -39.17 43.31 32.98
N GLU A 423 -39.43 42.01 32.86
CA GLU A 423 -40.79 41.47 32.90
C GLU A 423 -40.75 40.00 33.31
N ALA A 424 -41.59 39.68 34.29
CA ALA A 424 -41.77 38.37 34.89
C ALA A 424 -43.11 37.81 34.43
N LEU A 425 -43.15 36.53 34.06
CA LEU A 425 -44.36 35.71 34.17
C LEU A 425 -43.98 34.27 34.55
N THR A 426 -44.54 33.87 35.69
CA THR A 426 -44.46 32.56 36.35
C THR A 426 -45.63 31.66 35.98
N ALA A 427 -45.40 30.38 35.72
CA ALA A 427 -46.29 29.23 35.99
C ALA A 427 -45.47 27.94 35.73
N SER A 428 -44.99 27.24 36.76
CA SER A 428 -45.63 26.19 37.58
C SER A 428 -45.78 24.82 36.91
N CYS A 429 -45.35 23.81 37.67
CA CYS A 429 -45.08 22.41 37.41
C CYS A 429 -46.31 21.54 37.08
N ASP A 430 -46.11 20.46 36.31
CA ASP A 430 -46.12 19.04 36.74
C ASP A 430 -46.57 18.10 35.61
N GLY A 431 -45.96 16.90 35.52
CA GLY A 431 -46.63 15.73 34.93
C GLY A 431 -45.79 14.83 34.02
N ASP A 432 -45.41 13.67 34.55
CA ASP A 432 -44.80 12.51 33.88
C ASP A 432 -45.56 11.95 32.65
N ARG A 433 -44.83 11.55 31.59
CA ARG A 433 -44.70 10.16 31.06
C ARG A 433 -44.11 10.08 29.63
N PRO A 434 -43.60 8.90 29.20
CA PRO A 434 -42.52 8.78 28.22
C PRO A 434 -43.05 8.64 26.78
N HIS A 435 -42.31 9.18 25.81
CA HIS A 435 -42.62 8.98 24.39
C HIS A 435 -41.60 8.07 23.69
N GLN A 436 -42.17 7.03 23.11
CA GLN A 436 -41.60 6.02 22.25
C GLN A 436 -40.92 6.65 21.03
N TRP A 437 -39.81 6.04 20.63
CA TRP A 437 -39.13 6.30 19.37
C TRP A 437 -39.98 5.75 18.21
N HIS A 438 -40.48 6.64 17.36
CA HIS A 438 -40.95 6.28 16.04
C HIS A 438 -39.89 6.67 15.01
N ASN A 439 -39.33 5.62 14.38
CA ASN A 439 -38.68 5.65 13.08
C ASN A 439 -39.62 6.29 12.06
N ILE A 440 -39.17 7.37 11.40
CA ILE A 440 -39.75 7.81 10.13
C ILE A 440 -38.60 8.09 9.17
N SER A 441 -38.52 7.25 8.14
CA SER A 441 -37.82 7.51 6.89
C SER A 441 -38.46 8.71 6.19
N ALA A 442 -37.65 9.66 5.73
CA ALA A 442 -38.11 10.70 4.81
C ALA A 442 -37.12 10.86 3.67
N VAL A 443 -37.51 10.33 2.51
CA VAL A 443 -37.03 10.72 1.19
C VAL A 443 -38.20 11.43 0.49
N ASP A 444 -37.88 12.56 -0.15
CA ASP A 444 -38.65 13.38 -1.10
C ASP A 444 -39.81 14.26 -0.60
N THR A 445 -39.72 15.59 -0.80
CA THR A 445 -40.05 16.30 -2.07
C THR A 445 -40.00 17.84 -1.90
N LEU A 446 -39.75 18.56 -3.02
CA LEU A 446 -39.88 19.99 -3.36
C LEU A 446 -38.61 20.86 -3.19
N GLY A 447 -38.08 21.55 -4.21
CA GLY A 447 -38.52 21.76 -5.59
C GLY A 447 -37.92 23.07 -6.16
N GLN A 448 -37.27 22.96 -7.32
CA GLN A 448 -37.12 23.96 -8.40
C GLN A 448 -36.56 25.37 -8.13
N LEU A 449 -35.42 25.69 -8.77
CA LEU A 449 -35.34 26.63 -9.92
C LEU A 449 -33.86 26.93 -10.28
N LEU A 450 -33.40 26.49 -11.46
CA LEU A 450 -32.91 27.34 -12.56
C LEU A 450 -32.21 26.48 -13.63
N THR A 451 -32.70 26.65 -14.85
CA THR A 451 -32.37 25.97 -16.09
C THR A 451 -31.14 26.55 -16.78
N CYS A 452 -30.41 25.72 -17.56
CA CYS A 452 -30.13 25.91 -19.00
C CYS A 452 -28.95 25.03 -19.46
N GLU A 453 -29.21 24.05 -20.34
CA GLU A 453 -28.24 23.56 -21.34
C GLU A 453 -28.97 23.22 -22.66
N PRO A 454 -28.33 23.39 -23.83
CA PRO A 454 -28.98 23.29 -25.13
C PRO A 454 -28.95 21.87 -25.72
N VAL A 455 -30.06 21.53 -26.40
CA VAL A 455 -30.26 20.33 -27.22
C VAL A 455 -29.63 20.53 -28.60
N MET A 456 -28.85 19.56 -29.08
CA MET A 456 -28.51 19.40 -30.49
C MET A 456 -29.12 18.10 -31.03
N VAL A 457 -30.03 18.28 -31.98
CA VAL A 457 -30.73 17.25 -32.77
C VAL A 457 -29.82 16.80 -33.91
N TYR A 458 -29.79 15.49 -34.20
CA TYR A 458 -29.52 15.01 -35.57
C TYR A 458 -30.54 13.95 -35.97
N ALA A 459 -31.08 14.18 -37.16
CA ALA A 459 -32.21 13.49 -37.77
C ALA A 459 -31.82 12.15 -38.40
N SER A 460 -32.82 11.28 -38.45
CA SER A 460 -32.93 10.07 -39.24
C SER A 460 -32.95 10.35 -40.74
N GLU A 461 -32.37 9.47 -41.55
CA GLU A 461 -32.86 9.21 -42.91
C GLU A 461 -32.48 7.79 -43.37
N SER A 462 -33.52 7.02 -43.69
CA SER A 462 -33.49 5.80 -44.51
C SER A 462 -33.82 6.18 -45.95
N PRO A 463 -33.49 5.33 -46.95
CA PRO A 463 -34.57 4.94 -47.86
C PRO A 463 -34.52 3.48 -48.34
N THR A 464 -35.71 3.00 -48.72
CA THR A 464 -36.05 1.67 -49.25
C THR A 464 -36.20 1.63 -50.78
N VAL A 465 -35.68 0.55 -51.38
CA VAL A 465 -36.25 -0.35 -52.43
C VAL A 465 -36.49 0.15 -53.88
N SER A 466 -35.90 -0.55 -54.88
CA SER A 466 -36.60 -1.44 -55.84
C SER A 466 -35.70 -2.09 -56.94
N ASP A 467 -35.85 -3.42 -57.03
CA ASP A 467 -35.80 -4.41 -58.15
C ASP A 467 -35.04 -4.18 -59.47
N SER A 468 -34.26 -5.19 -59.89
CA SER A 468 -34.71 -6.19 -60.90
C SER A 468 -33.65 -7.28 -61.20
N SER A 469 -34.15 -8.38 -61.76
CA SER A 469 -33.66 -9.76 -61.86
C SER A 469 -32.61 -10.08 -62.93
N SER A 470 -31.88 -11.19 -62.76
CA SER A 470 -31.83 -12.29 -63.76
C SER A 470 -31.13 -13.58 -63.28
N SER A 471 -31.89 -14.69 -63.42
CA SER A 471 -31.54 -16.09 -63.77
C SER A 471 -30.65 -16.98 -62.88
N GLU A 472 -31.35 -17.79 -62.05
CA GLU A 472 -31.43 -19.27 -61.95
C GLU A 472 -30.30 -20.26 -62.37
N ASN A 473 -30.09 -21.23 -61.44
CA ASN A 473 -29.90 -22.70 -61.56
C ASN A 473 -28.71 -23.27 -62.37
N SER A 474 -27.88 -24.21 -61.90
CA SER A 474 -28.25 -25.56 -61.40
C SER A 474 -27.04 -26.33 -60.79
N SER A 475 -27.38 -27.33 -59.97
CA SER A 475 -26.61 -28.28 -59.12
C SER A 475 -25.71 -29.36 -59.82
N PRO A 476 -24.99 -30.25 -59.06
CA PRO A 476 -23.69 -30.94 -59.35
C PRO A 476 -23.91 -32.41 -59.89
N PRO A 477 -23.10 -33.51 -59.68
CA PRO A 477 -21.88 -33.80 -58.89
C PRO A 477 -20.81 -34.75 -59.52
N LEU A 478 -19.72 -35.06 -58.79
CA LEU A 478 -19.25 -36.42 -58.42
C LEU A 478 -17.73 -36.52 -58.19
N SER A 479 -17.37 -37.03 -57.01
CA SER A 479 -16.08 -37.65 -56.67
C SER A 479 -15.95 -39.04 -57.34
N PRO A 480 -14.76 -39.65 -57.44
CA PRO A 480 -14.29 -40.48 -56.31
C PRO A 480 -12.75 -40.55 -56.13
N SER A 481 -12.37 -41.24 -55.07
CA SER A 481 -11.05 -41.41 -54.46
C SER A 481 -10.27 -42.67 -54.91
N SER A 482 -9.00 -42.69 -54.50
CA SER A 482 -8.13 -43.83 -54.13
C SER A 482 -7.14 -44.41 -55.15
N SER A 483 -5.84 -44.40 -54.79
CA SER A 483 -4.94 -45.57 -54.72
C SER A 483 -3.47 -45.19 -54.39
N GLN A 484 -2.90 -45.89 -53.39
CA GLN A 484 -1.46 -46.04 -53.09
C GLN A 484 -0.93 -47.33 -53.80
N PRO A 485 0.31 -47.84 -53.60
CA PRO A 485 1.67 -47.29 -53.43
C PRO A 485 2.73 -47.99 -54.35
N SER A 486 4.01 -47.56 -54.40
CA SER A 486 5.19 -48.47 -54.53
C SER A 486 6.56 -47.74 -54.67
N GLN A 487 7.55 -48.27 -53.95
CA GLN A 487 9.01 -48.13 -54.11
C GLN A 487 9.54 -49.38 -54.85
N PRO A 488 10.67 -49.37 -55.60
CA PRO A 488 12.02 -49.47 -54.98
C PRO A 488 13.20 -48.80 -55.75
N SER A 489 14.34 -48.66 -55.04
CA SER A 489 15.73 -48.35 -55.52
C SER A 489 16.40 -49.59 -56.15
N PRO A 490 17.69 -49.66 -56.66
CA PRO A 490 18.90 -48.82 -56.43
C PRO A 490 19.94 -48.70 -57.62
N GLN A 491 21.19 -48.25 -57.31
CA GLN A 491 22.49 -48.27 -58.07
C GLN A 491 22.89 -46.92 -58.74
N LEU A 492 24.14 -46.41 -58.81
CA LEU A 492 25.47 -46.60 -58.20
C LEU A 492 26.33 -45.35 -58.60
N TRP A 493 27.12 -44.79 -57.65
CA TRP A 493 28.27 -43.84 -57.59
C TRP A 493 29.09 -43.42 -58.86
N PRO A 494 30.01 -42.38 -58.87
CA PRO A 494 30.52 -41.49 -57.78
C PRO A 494 30.76 -39.96 -58.10
N LYS A 495 30.92 -39.19 -57.01
CA LYS A 495 31.77 -37.97 -56.74
C LYS A 495 32.05 -36.89 -57.82
N SER A 496 31.66 -35.64 -57.48
CA SER A 496 32.58 -34.49 -57.34
C SER A 496 31.90 -33.31 -56.60
N HIS A 497 32.57 -32.74 -55.58
CA HIS A 497 32.13 -31.57 -54.80
C HIS A 497 31.96 -30.29 -55.65
N PRO A 498 31.09 -29.36 -55.23
CA PRO A 498 31.62 -28.09 -54.72
C PRO A 498 30.97 -27.59 -53.42
N LEU A 499 31.71 -26.68 -52.78
CA LEU A 499 31.57 -26.04 -51.47
C LEU A 499 30.16 -25.49 -51.13
N PRO A 500 29.75 -25.46 -49.84
CA PRO A 500 28.53 -24.78 -49.42
C PRO A 500 28.73 -23.26 -49.43
N ARG A 501 27.89 -22.55 -50.20
CA ARG A 501 27.71 -21.10 -50.10
C ARG A 501 27.24 -20.74 -48.69
N ALA A 502 27.96 -19.83 -48.05
CA ALA A 502 27.53 -19.17 -46.82
C ALA A 502 26.13 -18.55 -47.03
N ALA A 503 25.22 -18.88 -46.11
CA ALA A 503 23.87 -18.33 -46.10
C ALA A 503 23.95 -16.81 -45.86
N ASN A 504 23.66 -16.02 -46.90
CA ASN A 504 23.37 -14.61 -46.77
C ASN A 504 22.10 -14.46 -45.94
N THR A 505 22.24 -14.12 -44.66
CA THR A 505 21.13 -13.56 -43.87
C THR A 505 20.58 -12.37 -44.63
N SER A 506 19.27 -12.39 -44.91
CA SER A 506 18.66 -11.39 -45.78
C SER A 506 18.90 -10.00 -45.20
N LEU A 507 19.10 -9.00 -46.06
CA LEU A 507 19.23 -7.59 -45.66
C LEU A 507 18.15 -7.17 -44.66
N HIS A 508 16.96 -7.78 -44.79
CA HIS A 508 15.82 -7.62 -43.90
C HIS A 508 16.07 -8.11 -42.45
N GLN A 509 16.78 -9.22 -42.25
CA GLN A 509 17.19 -9.68 -40.92
C GLN A 509 18.24 -8.76 -40.28
N ARG A 510 19.16 -8.22 -41.08
CA ARG A 510 20.16 -7.24 -40.58
C ARG A 510 19.51 -5.93 -40.16
N ILE A 511 18.56 -5.43 -40.96
CA ILE A 511 17.79 -4.23 -40.61
C ILE A 511 16.95 -4.46 -39.35
N LYS A 512 16.28 -5.62 -39.22
CA LYS A 512 15.55 -5.97 -38.00
C LYS A 512 16.45 -6.06 -36.77
N PHE A 513 17.65 -6.63 -36.91
CA PHE A 513 18.62 -6.70 -35.83
C PHE A 513 19.15 -5.32 -35.43
N ILE A 514 19.46 -4.45 -36.40
CA ILE A 514 19.91 -3.07 -36.12
C ILE A 514 18.81 -2.26 -35.45
N LEU A 515 17.57 -2.35 -35.92
CA LEU A 515 16.42 -1.68 -35.29
C LEU A 515 16.19 -2.20 -33.86
N PHE A 516 16.32 -3.51 -33.65
CA PHE A 516 16.25 -4.11 -32.32
C PHE A 516 17.35 -3.59 -31.40
N VAL A 517 18.60 -3.52 -31.86
CA VAL A 517 19.72 -2.98 -31.08
C VAL A 517 19.52 -1.50 -30.75
N ILE A 518 19.05 -0.68 -31.69
CA ILE A 518 18.74 0.73 -31.45
C ILE A 518 17.61 0.86 -30.42
N LEU A 519 16.58 0.02 -30.50
CA LEU A 519 15.46 0.03 -29.57
C LEU A 519 15.88 -0.40 -28.15
N VAL A 520 16.74 -1.42 -28.04
CA VAL A 520 17.33 -1.86 -26.76
C VAL A 520 18.23 -0.78 -26.16
N LEU A 521 19.10 -0.16 -26.96
CA LEU A 521 19.97 0.93 -26.50
C LEU A 521 19.17 2.18 -26.12
N GLY A 522 18.10 2.49 -26.85
CA GLY A 522 17.18 3.58 -26.54
C GLY A 522 16.41 3.33 -25.24
N ALA A 523 15.92 2.11 -25.04
CA ALA A 523 15.27 1.71 -23.78
C ALA A 523 16.26 1.75 -22.59
N PHE A 524 17.49 1.29 -22.80
CA PHE A 524 18.55 1.34 -21.79
C PHE A 524 18.98 2.76 -21.44
N ALA A 525 19.07 3.66 -22.44
CA ALA A 525 19.35 5.07 -22.22
C ALA A 525 18.20 5.79 -21.51
N ALA A 526 16.95 5.49 -21.87
CA ALA A 526 15.77 6.03 -21.17
C ALA A 526 15.68 5.54 -19.71
N TRP A 527 16.09 4.29 -19.45
CA TRP A 527 16.22 3.73 -18.10
C TRP A 527 17.33 4.41 -17.29
N LEU A 528 18.54 4.57 -17.86
CA LEU A 528 19.65 5.28 -17.23
C LEU A 528 19.35 6.75 -16.90
N LEU A 529 18.56 7.42 -17.74
CA LEU A 529 18.21 8.83 -17.58
C LEU A 529 16.94 9.06 -16.75
N GLY A 530 16.32 8.01 -16.17
CA GLY A 530 15.07 8.12 -15.40
C GLY A 530 13.84 8.52 -16.24
N ALA A 531 13.99 8.63 -17.56
CA ALA A 531 12.91 8.96 -18.49
C ALA A 531 11.94 7.79 -18.73
N TRP A 532 12.29 6.59 -18.24
CA TRP A 532 11.48 5.39 -18.35
C TRP A 532 10.15 5.48 -17.60
N GLU A 533 10.15 6.05 -16.39
CA GLU A 533 8.95 6.18 -15.55
C GLU A 533 7.83 7.02 -16.22
N PRO A 534 8.09 8.23 -16.76
CA PRO A 534 7.11 9.00 -17.53
C PRO A 534 6.64 8.33 -18.82
N ILE A 535 7.53 7.64 -19.53
CA ILE A 535 7.20 6.98 -20.79
C ILE A 535 6.24 5.82 -20.53
N MET A 536 6.54 4.96 -19.55
CA MET A 536 5.68 3.83 -19.13
C MET A 536 4.30 4.28 -18.63
N THR A 537 4.24 5.40 -17.91
CA THR A 537 2.96 6.01 -17.50
C THR A 537 2.15 6.52 -18.68
N ARG A 538 2.78 7.18 -19.67
CA ARG A 538 2.07 7.71 -20.86
C ARG A 538 1.57 6.62 -21.81
N ILE A 539 2.26 5.50 -21.91
CA ILE A 539 1.84 4.35 -22.72
C ILE A 539 0.88 3.40 -21.97
N GLY A 540 0.48 3.75 -20.73
CA GLY A 540 -0.55 3.02 -19.98
C GLY A 540 -0.11 1.65 -19.46
N ILE A 541 1.20 1.42 -19.29
CA ILE A 541 1.76 0.13 -18.84
C ILE A 541 1.97 0.10 -17.31
N ARG A 542 1.50 1.10 -16.55
CA ARG A 542 1.32 0.89 -15.12
C ARG A 542 0.00 0.15 -14.86
N PRO A 543 -0.01 -0.84 -13.96
CA PRO A 543 -1.22 -1.38 -13.38
C PRO A 543 -2.20 -0.27 -13.04
N ARG A 544 -3.50 -0.51 -13.20
CA ARG A 544 -4.51 0.35 -12.60
C ARG A 544 -4.44 0.19 -11.09
N LEU A 545 -3.46 0.85 -10.47
CA LEU A 545 -3.31 0.91 -9.04
C LEU A 545 -4.57 1.53 -8.43
N ARG A 546 -5.14 0.83 -7.45
CA ARG A 546 -6.16 1.43 -6.61
C ARG A 546 -5.49 2.60 -5.87
N PRO A 547 -6.06 3.82 -5.94
CA PRO A 547 -5.49 4.96 -5.25
C PRO A 547 -5.45 4.73 -3.74
N VAL A 548 -4.52 5.39 -3.06
CA VAL A 548 -4.34 5.26 -1.60
C VAL A 548 -4.53 6.59 -0.88
N LEU A 549 -5.29 6.60 0.21
CA LEU A 549 -5.25 7.68 1.21
C LEU A 549 -4.27 7.26 2.31
N LEU A 550 -3.14 7.96 2.41
CA LEU A 550 -2.16 7.73 3.47
C LEU A 550 -2.44 8.69 4.63
N LEU A 551 -2.82 8.13 5.78
CA LEU A 551 -3.19 8.87 6.97
C LEU A 551 -2.05 8.84 7.99
N VAL A 552 -1.29 9.93 8.06
CA VAL A 552 -0.14 10.09 8.95
C VAL A 552 -0.56 10.89 10.17
N GLY A 553 -0.28 10.40 11.37
CA GLY A 553 -0.58 11.16 12.58
C GLY A 553 -0.29 10.43 13.88
N ASP A 554 -0.75 11.02 14.98
CA ASP A 554 -0.55 10.50 16.33
C ASP A 554 -1.72 9.60 16.80
N SER A 555 -2.04 9.64 18.10
CA SER A 555 -3.15 8.90 18.69
C SER A 555 -4.52 9.30 18.13
N LEU A 556 -4.70 10.52 17.62
CA LEU A 556 -5.95 10.93 16.98
C LEU A 556 -6.20 10.18 15.67
N THR A 557 -5.12 9.83 14.95
CA THR A 557 -5.20 8.98 13.75
C THR A 557 -5.28 7.51 14.14
N GLU A 558 -4.48 7.06 15.11
CA GLU A 558 -4.47 5.66 15.56
C GLU A 558 -5.83 5.23 16.15
N LYS A 559 -6.42 6.04 17.05
CA LYS A 559 -7.74 5.77 17.64
C LYS A 559 -8.88 5.98 16.64
N GLY A 560 -8.65 6.71 15.56
CA GLY A 560 -9.61 6.84 14.46
C GLY A 560 -9.91 5.50 13.76
N MET A 561 -9.15 4.43 14.04
CA MET A 561 -9.42 3.08 13.55
C MET A 561 -10.35 2.25 14.45
N ILE A 562 -10.82 2.79 15.57
CA ILE A 562 -11.63 2.04 16.54
C ILE A 562 -13.10 2.02 16.06
N PRO A 563 -13.67 0.86 15.69
CA PRO A 563 -15.03 0.80 15.17
C PRO A 563 -16.09 1.11 16.22
N SER A 564 -15.88 0.73 17.49
CA SER A 564 -16.84 0.95 18.58
C SER A 564 -17.05 2.42 18.95
N SER A 565 -16.17 3.30 18.49
CA SER A 565 -16.31 4.76 18.62
C SER A 565 -16.60 5.42 17.29
N MET A 566 -17.05 4.66 16.28
CA MET A 566 -17.18 5.10 14.88
C MET A 566 -15.97 5.92 14.44
N GLY A 567 -14.77 5.36 14.62
CA GLY A 567 -13.53 6.07 14.33
C GLY A 567 -13.50 6.63 12.90
N TRP A 568 -13.04 7.88 12.74
CA TRP A 568 -13.07 8.59 11.46
C TRP A 568 -12.29 7.87 10.34
N VAL A 569 -11.23 7.12 10.69
CA VAL A 569 -10.47 6.30 9.73
C VAL A 569 -11.30 5.10 9.29
N SER A 570 -11.95 4.39 10.23
CA SER A 570 -12.84 3.26 9.91
C SER A 570 -14.05 3.68 9.09
N MET A 571 -14.62 4.86 9.36
CA MET A 571 -15.70 5.43 8.55
C MET A 571 -15.22 5.76 7.12
N LEU A 572 -14.03 6.33 7.00
CA LEU A 572 -13.43 6.64 5.70
C LEU A 572 -13.15 5.37 4.89
N GLU A 573 -12.61 4.33 5.52
CA GLU A 573 -12.36 3.05 4.88
C GLU A 573 -13.66 2.39 4.41
N SER A 574 -14.69 2.40 5.25
CA SER A 574 -16.03 1.93 4.91
C SER A 574 -16.61 2.67 3.69
N ASP A 575 -16.42 3.98 3.58
CA ASP A 575 -16.93 4.73 2.43
C ASP A 575 -16.06 4.57 1.16
N CYS A 576 -14.78 4.26 1.33
CA CYS A 576 -13.83 4.02 0.23
C CYS A 576 -13.88 2.57 -0.30
N ARG A 577 -14.75 1.71 0.23
CA ARG A 577 -14.81 0.30 -0.18
C ARG A 577 -14.98 0.18 -1.68
N ARG A 578 -14.14 -0.68 -2.28
CA ARG A 578 -14.02 -0.94 -3.72
C ARG A 578 -13.44 0.18 -4.58
N SER A 579 -13.14 1.36 -4.02
CA SER A 579 -12.66 2.51 -4.80
C SER A 579 -11.27 3.01 -4.41
N ILE A 580 -10.98 3.14 -3.11
CA ILE A 580 -9.69 3.64 -2.59
C ILE A 580 -9.22 2.76 -1.44
N ASP A 581 -7.93 2.48 -1.33
CA ASP A 581 -7.37 1.80 -0.15
C ASP A 581 -6.95 2.86 0.88
N VAL A 582 -7.25 2.65 2.17
CA VAL A 582 -6.91 3.56 3.25
C VAL A 582 -5.76 2.97 4.06
N VAL A 583 -4.63 3.67 4.11
CA VAL A 583 -3.43 3.22 4.82
C VAL A 583 -3.19 4.13 6.02
N SER A 584 -3.37 3.58 7.23
CA SER A 584 -3.12 4.32 8.47
C SER A 584 -1.69 4.13 8.98
N ARG A 585 -1.05 5.24 9.31
CA ARG A 585 0.21 5.33 10.03
C ARG A 585 0.03 6.15 11.31
N GLY A 586 -1.10 6.00 12.00
CA GLY A 586 -1.30 6.55 13.34
C GLY A 586 -0.32 5.95 14.37
N LEU A 587 0.34 6.78 15.17
CA LEU A 587 1.28 6.37 16.22
C LEU A 587 1.00 7.11 17.53
N ALA A 588 0.30 6.46 18.46
CA ALA A 588 -0.11 7.04 19.72
C ALA A 588 1.09 7.53 20.55
N GLY A 589 0.96 8.77 21.04
CA GLY A 589 1.97 9.47 21.83
C GLY A 589 3.14 10.04 21.03
N TYR A 590 3.24 9.78 19.72
CA TYR A 590 4.32 10.36 18.91
C TYR A 590 4.12 11.87 18.73
N ASN A 591 5.21 12.62 18.88
CA ASN A 591 5.31 14.02 18.47
C ASN A 591 6.05 14.12 17.12
N THR A 592 6.15 15.32 16.55
CA THR A 592 6.80 15.50 15.24
C THR A 592 8.28 15.10 15.22
N LYS A 593 9.03 15.27 16.33
CA LYS A 593 10.44 14.86 16.43
C LYS A 593 10.59 13.36 16.21
N TRP A 594 9.88 12.56 17.01
CA TRP A 594 9.97 11.10 16.93
C TRP A 594 9.38 10.57 15.63
N TYR A 595 8.29 11.17 15.15
CA TYR A 595 7.69 10.77 13.89
C TYR A 595 8.65 10.95 12.72
N LEU A 596 9.27 12.13 12.61
CA LEU A 596 10.25 12.45 11.57
C LEU A 596 11.49 11.55 11.65
N LYS A 597 11.98 11.26 12.86
CA LYS A 597 13.22 10.50 13.05
C LYS A 597 13.03 9.00 12.89
N TYR A 598 11.92 8.43 13.36
CA TYR A 598 11.74 6.98 13.47
C TYR A 598 10.67 6.40 12.55
N ALA A 599 9.59 7.14 12.28
CA ALA A 599 8.51 6.66 11.43
C ALA A 599 8.71 7.02 9.96
N MET A 600 9.10 8.27 9.67
CA MET A 600 9.23 8.78 8.31
C MET A 600 10.15 7.93 7.42
N PRO A 601 11.34 7.48 7.88
CA PRO A 601 12.20 6.65 7.04
C PRO A 601 11.55 5.34 6.60
N ILE A 602 10.74 4.72 7.47
CA ILE A 602 10.01 3.48 7.15
C ILE A 602 8.92 3.77 6.12
N ILE A 603 8.16 4.85 6.29
CA ILE A 603 7.07 5.22 5.37
C ILE A 603 7.65 5.63 4.00
N GLN A 604 8.78 6.32 3.96
CA GLN A 604 9.50 6.63 2.72
C GLN A 604 9.94 5.37 1.98
N ASP A 605 10.47 4.40 2.72
CA ASP A 605 10.85 3.10 2.15
C ASP A 605 9.61 2.37 1.62
N GLU A 606 8.48 2.40 2.32
CA GLU A 606 7.22 1.80 1.87
C GLU A 606 6.76 2.40 0.53
N ILE A 607 6.76 3.72 0.40
CA ILE A 607 6.38 4.43 -0.84
C ILE A 607 7.39 4.18 -1.95
N THR A 608 8.68 4.31 -1.67
CA THR A 608 9.75 4.19 -2.68
C THR A 608 9.86 2.77 -3.22
N ASN A 609 9.53 1.76 -2.41
CA ASN A 609 9.48 0.36 -2.86
C ASN A 609 8.16 0.00 -3.57
N GLY A 610 7.21 0.92 -3.69
CA GLY A 610 5.96 0.70 -4.39
C GLY A 610 4.91 -0.10 -3.61
N ASN A 611 5.04 -0.21 -2.28
CA ASN A 611 4.07 -0.94 -1.44
C ASN A 611 2.67 -0.29 -1.46
N TYR A 612 2.61 0.97 -1.86
CA TYR A 612 1.39 1.70 -2.19
C TYR A 612 1.77 3.03 -2.85
N MET A 613 0.83 3.62 -3.60
CA MET A 613 1.02 4.94 -4.21
C MET A 613 -0.03 5.91 -3.68
N PRO A 614 0.33 6.83 -2.77
CA PRO A 614 -0.61 7.79 -2.21
C PRO A 614 -1.17 8.72 -3.29
N ALA A 615 -2.49 8.87 -3.31
CA ALA A 615 -3.19 9.94 -4.04
C ALA A 615 -3.37 11.18 -3.14
N LEU A 616 -3.57 10.96 -1.85
CA LEU A 616 -3.63 11.99 -0.81
C LEU A 616 -2.89 11.53 0.43
N ILE A 617 -2.11 12.43 1.03
CA ILE A 617 -1.42 12.25 2.31
C ILE A 617 -1.95 13.29 3.29
N THR A 618 -2.52 12.87 4.41
CA THR A 618 -2.86 13.77 5.51
C THR A 618 -1.81 13.68 6.59
N ILE A 619 -1.30 14.81 7.08
CA ILE A 619 -0.35 14.86 8.20
C ILE A 619 -1.05 15.54 9.38
N TRP A 620 -1.38 14.76 10.41
CA TRP A 620 -2.07 15.22 11.61
C TRP A 620 -1.24 14.97 12.87
N LEU A 621 -0.31 15.88 13.11
CA LEU A 621 0.60 15.89 14.27
C LEU A 621 0.59 17.26 14.93
N GLY A 622 0.90 17.30 16.22
CA GLY A 622 0.99 18.54 16.99
C GLY A 622 0.21 18.52 18.31
N ALA A 623 -0.66 17.53 18.53
CA ALA A 623 -1.39 17.43 19.79
C ALA A 623 -0.42 17.15 20.94
N ASN A 624 0.47 16.17 20.76
CA ASN A 624 1.51 15.81 21.73
C ASN A 624 2.63 16.86 21.82
N ASP A 625 3.01 17.47 20.68
CA ASP A 625 3.99 18.57 20.63
C ASP A 625 3.53 19.77 21.48
N ALA A 626 2.22 20.04 21.48
CA ALA A 626 1.57 21.10 22.26
C ALA A 626 1.38 20.77 23.76
N ALA A 627 1.96 19.68 24.25
CA ALA A 627 1.99 19.41 25.69
C ALA A 627 2.60 20.60 26.45
N LEU A 628 2.13 20.83 27.66
CA LEU A 628 2.64 21.87 28.54
C LEU A 628 4.02 21.45 29.08
N PRO A 629 5.07 22.28 28.95
CA PRO A 629 6.41 21.96 29.49
C PRO A 629 6.45 21.76 31.00
N ASP A 630 5.49 22.33 31.73
CA ASP A 630 5.27 22.21 33.16
C ASP A 630 4.02 21.37 33.50
N GLY A 631 3.45 20.69 32.51
CA GLY A 631 2.23 19.90 32.63
C GLY A 631 2.45 18.48 33.13
N SER A 632 1.43 17.64 32.96
CA SER A 632 1.49 16.23 33.35
C SER A 632 2.16 15.30 32.33
N LYS A 633 2.50 15.82 31.14
CA LYS A 633 3.16 15.09 30.04
C LYS A 633 4.27 15.91 29.35
N PRO A 634 5.19 16.55 30.10
CA PRO A 634 6.19 17.44 29.51
C PRO A 634 7.15 16.71 28.55
N GLU A 635 7.28 15.39 28.67
CA GLU A 635 8.16 14.55 27.85
C GLU A 635 7.77 14.50 26.37
N THR A 636 6.51 14.79 26.02
CA THR A 636 6.07 14.82 24.62
C THR A 636 6.21 16.19 23.97
N HIS A 637 6.49 17.23 24.75
CA HIS A 637 6.59 18.61 24.28
C HIS A 637 7.70 18.78 23.23
N VAL A 638 7.39 19.54 22.17
CA VAL A 638 8.37 19.96 21.15
C VAL A 638 8.22 21.46 20.96
N PRO A 639 9.25 22.29 21.17
CA PRO A 639 9.13 23.73 21.01
C PRO A 639 8.60 24.14 19.64
N ILE A 640 7.80 25.20 19.62
CA ILE A 640 7.07 25.65 18.43
C ILE A 640 7.95 25.81 17.17
N ALA A 641 9.18 26.34 17.31
CA ALA A 641 10.11 26.50 16.19
C ALA A 641 10.60 25.14 15.62
N ALA A 642 10.84 24.16 16.50
CA ALA A 642 11.19 22.80 16.09
C ALA A 642 9.99 22.10 15.46
N TYR A 643 8.79 22.28 16.02
CA TYR A 643 7.54 21.77 15.44
C TYR A 643 7.34 22.26 14.00
N GLN A 644 7.45 23.56 13.75
CA GLN A 644 7.34 24.12 12.38
C GLN A 644 8.41 23.54 11.45
N SER A 645 9.67 23.48 11.91
CA SER A 645 10.77 22.91 11.12
C SER A 645 10.53 21.43 10.78
N ASN A 646 9.99 20.66 11.74
CA ASN A 646 9.67 19.26 11.52
C ASN A 646 8.51 19.09 10.53
N LEU A 647 7.48 19.93 10.60
CA LEU A 647 6.38 19.92 9.61
C LEU A 647 6.90 20.24 8.20
N VAL A 648 7.73 21.26 8.05
CA VAL A 648 8.39 21.61 6.78
C VAL A 648 9.14 20.39 6.24
N LYS A 649 9.94 19.73 7.07
CA LYS A 649 10.70 18.57 6.63
C LYS A 649 9.81 17.37 6.28
N LEU A 650 8.77 17.08 7.06
CA LEU A 650 7.81 16.02 6.75
C LEU A 650 7.13 16.25 5.39
N VAL A 651 6.69 17.48 5.11
CA VAL A 651 6.07 17.83 3.82
C VAL A 651 7.06 17.63 2.67
N TYR A 652 8.27 18.16 2.77
CA TYR A 652 9.29 17.98 1.71
C TYR A 652 9.67 16.51 1.52
N ASP A 653 9.83 15.77 2.60
CA ASP A 653 10.17 14.34 2.57
C ASP A 653 9.08 13.52 1.87
N PHE A 654 7.79 13.86 2.07
CA PHE A 654 6.68 13.24 1.35
C PHE A 654 6.59 13.69 -0.11
N GLN A 655 6.78 14.98 -0.41
CA GLN A 655 6.80 15.47 -1.79
C GLN A 655 7.92 14.82 -2.62
N ALA A 656 9.06 14.52 -1.98
CA ALA A 656 10.18 13.87 -2.64
C ALA A 656 9.88 12.42 -3.05
N VAL A 657 9.20 11.65 -2.20
CA VAL A 657 8.90 10.23 -2.46
C VAL A 657 7.55 10.00 -3.15
N ALA A 658 6.62 10.95 -3.04
CA ALA A 658 5.28 10.89 -3.64
C ALA A 658 4.93 12.20 -4.37
N PRO A 659 5.65 12.58 -5.43
CA PRO A 659 5.50 13.87 -6.11
C PRO A 659 4.12 14.10 -6.76
N SER A 660 3.36 13.03 -7.01
CA SER A 660 2.00 13.11 -7.55
C SER A 660 0.91 13.15 -6.46
N ALA A 661 1.27 12.92 -5.21
CA ALA A 661 0.30 12.90 -4.12
C ALA A 661 -0.08 14.33 -3.72
N SER A 662 -1.38 14.56 -3.52
CA SER A 662 -1.82 15.73 -2.78
C SER A 662 -1.40 15.59 -1.31
N ILE A 663 -1.05 16.69 -0.66
CA ILE A 663 -0.74 16.71 0.78
C ILE A 663 -1.68 17.69 1.46
N ARG A 664 -2.13 17.35 2.66
CA ARG A 664 -2.88 18.24 3.54
C ARG A 664 -2.32 18.17 4.96
N LEU A 665 -2.09 19.32 5.57
CA LEU A 665 -1.84 19.41 7.00
C LEU A 665 -3.17 19.48 7.76
N ILE A 666 -3.23 18.89 8.95
CA ILE A 666 -4.37 19.01 9.87
C ILE A 666 -3.85 19.58 11.18
N THR A 667 -4.46 20.67 11.65
CA THR A 667 -4.05 21.30 12.91
C THR A 667 -4.38 20.40 14.11
N PRO A 668 -3.61 20.43 15.20
CA PRO A 668 -4.06 19.81 16.45
C PRO A 668 -5.42 20.40 16.85
N PRO A 669 -6.44 19.58 17.20
CA PRO A 669 -7.79 20.04 17.47
C PRO A 669 -7.89 20.73 18.85
N HIS A 670 -9.08 21.19 19.23
CA HIS A 670 -9.27 21.74 20.59
C HIS A 670 -9.00 20.66 21.66
N VAL A 671 -8.61 21.09 22.86
CA VAL A 671 -8.51 20.21 24.03
C VAL A 671 -9.40 20.72 25.16
N GLY A 672 -9.94 19.80 25.94
CA GLY A 672 -10.81 20.11 27.07
C GLY A 672 -10.01 20.23 28.37
N ASP A 673 -9.50 21.43 28.69
CA ASP A 673 -8.62 21.69 29.85
C ASP A 673 -9.09 21.02 31.16
N ALA A 674 -10.37 21.18 31.52
CA ALA A 674 -10.92 20.60 32.75
C ALA A 674 -11.06 19.07 32.69
N LYS A 675 -11.33 18.52 31.49
CA LYS A 675 -11.55 17.10 31.27
C LYS A 675 -10.23 16.32 31.19
N GLY A 676 -9.17 16.97 30.68
CA GLY A 676 -7.82 16.44 30.62
C GLY A 676 -6.98 16.65 31.88
N ALA A 677 -7.55 17.20 32.95
CA ALA A 677 -6.85 17.41 34.22
C ALA A 677 -6.70 16.09 35.00
N THR A 678 -5.50 15.85 35.52
CA THR A 678 -5.25 14.75 36.46
C THR A 678 -6.04 14.95 37.76
N LYS A 679 -6.14 13.90 38.60
CA LYS A 679 -6.73 14.00 39.94
C LYS A 679 -6.09 15.09 40.83
N LYS A 680 -4.85 15.51 40.51
CA LYS A 680 -4.12 16.59 41.21
C LYS A 680 -4.33 17.97 40.56
N GLY A 681 -5.20 18.09 39.56
CA GLY A 681 -5.48 19.33 38.82
C GLY A 681 -4.43 19.71 37.77
N LEU A 682 -3.36 18.92 37.61
CA LEU A 682 -2.34 19.16 36.60
C LEU A 682 -2.86 18.73 35.22
N VAL A 683 -2.76 19.61 34.23
CA VAL A 683 -3.16 19.37 32.85
C VAL A 683 -1.93 19.04 31.98
N GLY A 684 -2.07 18.08 31.08
CA GLY A 684 -1.01 17.77 30.10
C GLY A 684 -1.03 18.72 28.92
N HIS A 685 -2.21 19.18 28.54
CA HIS A 685 -2.46 20.07 27.40
C HIS A 685 -3.43 21.17 27.83
N SER A 686 -3.34 22.34 27.20
CA SER A 686 -4.35 23.39 27.35
C SER A 686 -4.77 23.90 25.98
N ASN A 687 -6.03 24.29 25.84
CA ASN A 687 -6.57 24.79 24.59
C ASN A 687 -5.83 26.06 24.13
N LYS A 688 -5.35 26.86 25.08
CA LYS A 688 -4.51 28.03 24.81
C LYS A 688 -3.18 27.63 24.15
N MET A 689 -2.48 26.63 24.71
CA MET A 689 -1.24 26.13 24.11
C MET A 689 -1.51 25.45 22.77
N THR A 690 -2.54 24.61 22.67
CA THR A 690 -2.89 23.97 21.40
C THR A 690 -3.20 24.99 20.30
N GLY A 691 -3.80 26.13 20.65
CA GLY A 691 -4.03 27.23 19.71
C GLY A 691 -2.75 27.88 19.16
N THR A 692 -1.63 27.88 19.89
CA THR A 692 -0.35 28.38 19.35
C THR A 692 0.22 27.41 18.33
N TYR A 693 0.16 26.10 18.58
CA TYR A 693 0.60 25.06 17.65
C TYR A 693 -0.31 24.95 16.42
N ALA A 694 -1.64 25.10 16.61
CA ALA A 694 -2.57 25.15 15.50
C ALA A 694 -2.29 26.32 14.55
N ARG A 695 -1.97 27.50 15.10
CA ARG A 695 -1.54 28.65 14.29
C ARG A 695 -0.23 28.37 13.57
N ALA A 696 0.78 27.85 14.29
CA ALA A 696 2.07 27.50 13.68
C ALA A 696 1.93 26.47 12.54
N CYS A 697 1.05 25.48 12.68
CA CYS A 697 0.71 24.53 11.63
C CYS A 697 0.09 25.23 10.42
N ALA A 698 -0.91 26.10 10.63
CA ALA A 698 -1.56 26.85 9.56
C ALA A 698 -0.59 27.83 8.84
N ASP A 699 0.26 28.53 9.60
CA ASP A 699 1.28 29.43 9.05
C ASP A 699 2.29 28.66 8.20
N THR A 700 2.75 27.49 8.68
CA THR A 700 3.65 26.60 7.94
C THR A 700 2.99 26.08 6.66
N ALA A 701 1.71 25.69 6.72
CA ALA A 701 0.96 25.25 5.55
C ALA A 701 0.87 26.34 4.49
N SER A 702 0.57 27.58 4.92
CA SER A 702 0.52 28.77 4.06
C SER A 702 1.85 29.07 3.39
N GLU A 703 2.96 29.00 4.14
CA GLU A 703 4.32 29.20 3.60
C GLU A 703 4.70 28.15 2.55
N LEU A 704 4.31 26.89 2.76
CA LEU A 704 4.57 25.79 1.83
C LEU A 704 3.58 25.73 0.66
N GLY A 705 2.49 26.51 0.69
CA GLY A 705 1.41 26.43 -0.29
C GLY A 705 0.64 25.11 -0.25
N VAL A 706 0.56 24.49 0.93
CA VAL A 706 -0.16 23.22 1.16
C VAL A 706 -1.50 23.50 1.87
N PRO A 707 -2.62 22.88 1.46
CA PRO A 707 -3.89 23.05 2.14
C PRO A 707 -3.87 22.60 3.61
N VAL A 708 -4.63 23.29 4.45
CA VAL A 708 -4.76 22.97 5.88
C VAL A 708 -6.23 22.76 6.27
N LEU A 709 -6.53 21.65 6.94
CA LEU A 709 -7.79 21.48 7.66
C LEU A 709 -7.60 21.97 9.11
N ASN A 710 -8.15 23.15 9.40
CA ASN A 710 -8.01 23.80 10.70
C ASN A 710 -9.11 23.35 11.69
N LEU A 711 -8.94 22.14 12.22
CA LEU A 711 -9.84 21.59 13.23
C LEU A 711 -9.84 22.39 14.53
N TYR A 712 -8.74 23.06 14.90
CA TYR A 712 -8.72 23.90 16.08
C TYR A 712 -9.77 25.01 15.98
N SER A 713 -9.75 25.78 14.89
CA SER A 713 -10.72 26.84 14.64
C SER A 713 -12.14 26.29 14.49
N HIS A 714 -12.31 25.17 13.79
CA HIS A 714 -13.61 24.51 13.64
C HIS A 714 -14.28 24.23 14.98
N PHE A 715 -13.63 23.45 15.85
CA PHE A 715 -14.17 23.13 17.17
C PHE A 715 -14.26 24.36 18.09
N ASN A 716 -13.37 25.34 17.95
CA ASN A 716 -13.44 26.56 18.76
C ASN A 716 -14.53 27.55 18.33
N ASN A 717 -15.13 27.38 17.15
CA ASN A 717 -16.32 28.13 16.72
C ASN A 717 -17.61 27.60 17.38
N MET A 718 -17.58 26.38 17.92
CA MET A 718 -18.65 25.86 18.77
C MET A 718 -18.58 26.44 20.18
N THR A 719 -19.68 26.36 20.93
CA THR A 719 -19.63 26.69 22.36
C THR A 719 -18.69 25.75 23.11
N LYS A 720 -18.16 26.20 24.25
CA LYS A 720 -17.26 25.38 25.08
C LYS A 720 -17.90 24.07 25.52
N SER A 721 -19.21 24.06 25.78
CA SER A 721 -19.95 22.87 26.18
C SER A 721 -20.01 21.85 25.03
N GLU A 722 -20.45 22.29 23.84
CA GLU A 722 -20.58 21.44 22.65
C GLU A 722 -19.26 20.74 22.33
N ARG A 723 -18.19 21.51 22.10
CA ARG A 723 -16.89 20.92 21.73
C ARG A 723 -16.32 20.00 22.81
N ASN A 724 -16.50 20.30 24.09
CA ASN A 724 -16.00 19.42 25.16
C ASN A 724 -16.79 18.11 25.26
N ASN A 725 -18.06 18.10 24.84
CA ASN A 725 -18.89 16.91 24.77
C ASN A 725 -18.53 16.00 23.59
N LEU A 726 -17.73 16.46 22.63
CA LEU A 726 -17.19 15.66 21.52
C LEU A 726 -15.91 14.89 21.89
N LEU A 727 -15.37 15.13 23.08
CA LEU A 727 -14.16 14.46 23.57
C LEU A 727 -14.51 13.31 24.50
N GLU A 728 -13.75 12.23 24.47
CA GLU A 728 -13.84 11.10 25.41
C GLU A 728 -13.08 11.41 26.71
N ASP A 729 -11.83 11.85 26.61
CA ASP A 729 -10.89 12.02 27.74
C ASP A 729 -10.29 13.44 27.85
N GLY A 730 -10.86 14.39 27.12
CA GLY A 730 -10.35 15.76 27.05
C GLY A 730 -9.29 16.00 25.97
N LEU A 731 -8.92 14.98 25.20
CA LEU A 731 -8.10 15.11 23.99
C LEU A 731 -8.66 14.29 22.82
N HIS A 732 -8.97 13.02 23.03
CA HIS A 732 -9.45 12.11 21.98
C HIS A 732 -10.96 12.26 21.78
N PHE A 733 -11.42 11.97 20.58
CA PHE A 733 -12.83 12.08 20.20
C PHE A 733 -13.65 10.87 20.64
N ASN A 734 -14.88 11.12 21.07
CA ASN A 734 -15.91 10.08 21.12
C ASN A 734 -16.55 9.89 19.72
N GLU A 735 -17.63 9.13 19.63
CA GLU A 735 -18.35 8.90 18.36
C GLU A 735 -18.74 10.19 17.63
N ALA A 736 -19.43 11.12 18.31
CA ALA A 736 -19.83 12.39 17.69
C ALA A 736 -18.63 13.25 17.26
N GLY A 737 -17.54 13.24 18.03
CA GLY A 737 -16.32 13.93 17.64
C GLY A 737 -15.61 13.30 16.43
N ASN A 738 -15.63 11.98 16.31
CA ASN A 738 -15.09 11.28 15.15
C ASN A 738 -15.92 11.54 13.89
N ASP A 739 -17.25 11.56 14.01
CA ASP A 739 -18.13 11.92 12.89
C ASP A 739 -17.83 13.35 12.41
N GLU A 740 -17.69 14.32 13.31
CA GLU A 740 -17.34 15.68 12.93
C GLU A 740 -16.00 15.75 12.15
N VAL A 741 -14.97 15.04 12.61
CA VAL A 741 -13.69 14.96 11.88
C VAL A 741 -13.86 14.35 10.50
N TYR A 742 -14.62 13.26 10.40
CA TYR A 742 -14.91 12.59 9.13
C TYR A 742 -15.64 13.52 8.15
N GLN A 743 -16.71 14.20 8.59
CA GLN A 743 -17.47 15.12 7.76
C GLN A 743 -16.59 16.27 7.25
N GLN A 744 -15.83 16.90 8.15
CA GLN A 744 -14.92 17.99 7.78
C GLN A 744 -13.86 17.53 6.77
N LEU A 745 -13.25 16.36 6.98
CA LEU A 745 -12.24 15.84 6.06
C LEU A 745 -12.87 15.54 4.68
N ARG A 746 -14.06 14.94 4.65
CA ARG A 746 -14.79 14.62 3.41
C ARG A 746 -15.17 15.84 2.62
N GLU A 747 -15.74 16.84 3.27
CA GLU A 747 -16.06 18.12 2.65
C GLU A 747 -14.81 18.77 2.04
N LYS A 748 -13.70 18.77 2.78
CA LYS A 748 -12.44 19.34 2.30
C LYS A 748 -11.81 18.54 1.17
N ILE A 749 -11.92 17.21 1.17
CA ILE A 749 -11.49 16.39 0.02
C ILE A 749 -12.33 16.74 -1.21
N ALA A 750 -13.65 16.85 -1.06
CA ALA A 750 -14.55 17.15 -2.16
C ALA A 750 -14.28 18.53 -2.79
N SER A 751 -14.02 19.54 -1.96
CA SER A 751 -13.83 20.93 -2.41
C SER A 751 -12.42 21.25 -2.91
N GLU A 752 -11.37 20.69 -2.31
CA GLU A 752 -9.98 21.07 -2.59
C GLU A 752 -9.22 20.03 -3.42
N PHE A 753 -9.68 18.77 -3.44
CA PHE A 753 -9.05 17.68 -4.17
C PHE A 753 -10.05 16.95 -5.09
N PRO A 754 -10.60 17.64 -6.11
CA PRO A 754 -11.65 17.06 -6.97
C PRO A 754 -11.21 15.79 -7.69
N ASP A 755 -9.93 15.64 -8.00
CA ASP A 755 -9.37 14.42 -8.60
C ASP A 755 -9.44 13.23 -7.65
N VAL A 756 -9.09 13.45 -6.38
CA VAL A 756 -9.20 12.44 -5.32
C VAL A 756 -10.67 12.16 -5.02
N SER A 757 -11.52 13.18 -4.95
CA SER A 757 -12.97 13.05 -4.75
C SER A 757 -13.62 12.17 -5.82
N ARG A 758 -13.27 12.35 -7.10
CA ARG A 758 -13.75 11.50 -8.20
C ARG A 758 -13.36 10.02 -8.04
N MET A 759 -12.26 9.74 -7.35
CA MET A 759 -11.83 8.35 -7.11
C MET A 759 -12.76 7.61 -6.16
N PHE A 760 -13.42 8.28 -5.20
CA PHE A 760 -14.34 7.63 -4.25
C PHE A 760 -15.48 6.88 -4.95
N ASN A 761 -15.93 7.41 -6.10
CA ASN A 761 -17.04 6.86 -6.87
C ASN A 761 -16.58 5.91 -8.00
N ARG A 762 -15.28 5.66 -8.12
CA ARG A 762 -14.73 4.80 -9.17
C ARG A 762 -14.50 3.40 -8.62
N TRP A 763 -15.49 2.53 -8.80
CA TRP A 763 -15.35 1.13 -8.41
C TRP A 763 -14.28 0.46 -9.27
N THR A 764 -13.35 -0.20 -8.60
CA THR A 764 -12.27 -0.97 -9.23
C THR A 764 -12.83 -2.19 -9.96
N PHE A 765 -13.94 -2.75 -9.45
CA PHE A 765 -14.60 -3.94 -9.96
C PHE A 765 -16.07 -3.62 -10.32
N PRO A 766 -16.56 -4.05 -11.49
CA PRO A 766 -17.96 -3.83 -11.89
C PRO A 766 -18.97 -4.38 -10.86
N PRO A 767 -20.19 -3.83 -10.78
CA PRO A 767 -21.30 -4.49 -10.07
C PRO A 767 -21.57 -5.89 -10.62
N TYR A 768 -22.04 -6.82 -9.77
CA TYR A 768 -22.32 -8.19 -10.23
C TYR A 768 -23.52 -8.23 -11.19
N GLU A 769 -24.41 -7.24 -11.08
CA GLU A 769 -25.60 -7.05 -11.93
C GLU A 769 -25.25 -6.96 -13.43
N ASP A 770 -24.06 -6.46 -13.76
CA ASP A 770 -23.57 -6.41 -15.15
C ASP A 770 -23.35 -7.82 -15.73
N PHE A 771 -23.02 -8.79 -14.87
CA PHE A 771 -22.75 -10.17 -15.26
C PHE A 771 -23.98 -11.06 -15.23
N VAL A 772 -25.01 -10.70 -14.45
CA VAL A 772 -26.28 -11.45 -14.40
C VAL A 772 -26.88 -11.64 -15.80
N LYS A 773 -26.79 -10.61 -16.65
CA LYS A 773 -27.35 -10.67 -18.01
C LYS A 773 -26.42 -11.30 -19.04
N THR A 774 -25.11 -11.25 -18.80
CA THR A 774 -24.09 -11.52 -19.82
C THR A 774 -23.28 -12.79 -19.56
N ASP A 775 -23.29 -13.29 -18.33
CA ASP A 775 -22.40 -14.36 -17.86
C ASP A 775 -22.97 -15.13 -16.64
N ALA A 776 -24.29 -15.23 -16.53
CA ALA A 776 -24.92 -16.16 -15.60
C ALA A 776 -24.48 -17.61 -15.88
N TRP A 777 -24.58 -18.48 -14.88
CA TRP A 777 -24.25 -19.88 -15.08
C TRP A 777 -25.25 -20.55 -16.04
N ALA A 778 -24.75 -21.14 -17.13
CA ALA A 778 -25.56 -21.89 -18.08
C ALA A 778 -25.48 -23.40 -17.78
N PRO A 779 -26.59 -24.16 -17.84
CA PRO A 779 -26.61 -25.61 -17.59
C PRO A 779 -25.64 -26.41 -18.47
N ASP A 780 -25.30 -25.90 -19.66
CA ASP A 780 -24.47 -26.58 -20.66
C ASP A 780 -22.96 -26.32 -20.48
N GLU A 781 -22.53 -25.56 -19.45
CA GLU A 781 -21.11 -25.41 -19.11
C GLU A 781 -20.58 -26.73 -18.50
N ASN A 782 -20.04 -27.57 -19.39
CA ASN A 782 -19.65 -28.96 -19.13
C ASN A 782 -18.72 -29.09 -17.90
N THR A 783 -19.19 -29.78 -16.86
CA THR A 783 -18.50 -30.01 -15.59
C THR A 783 -17.93 -31.43 -15.57
N THR A 784 -16.68 -31.60 -16.00
CA THR A 784 -15.97 -32.88 -15.83
C THR A 784 -15.51 -33.05 -14.38
N LEU A 785 -15.79 -34.23 -13.80
CA LEU A 785 -15.37 -34.65 -12.45
C LEU A 785 -13.88 -34.38 -12.19
N VAL A 786 -13.56 -33.84 -11.01
CA VAL A 786 -12.22 -33.39 -10.63
C VAL A 786 -11.36 -34.56 -10.17
N ASP A 787 -10.29 -34.84 -10.92
CA ASP A 787 -9.11 -35.56 -10.43
C ASP A 787 -8.10 -34.52 -9.91
N PHE A 788 -7.97 -34.43 -8.58
CA PHE A 788 -7.08 -33.49 -7.92
C PHE A 788 -5.59 -33.73 -8.22
N THR A 789 -5.23 -34.86 -8.86
CA THR A 789 -3.84 -35.17 -9.21
C THR A 789 -3.37 -34.53 -10.53
N ASN A 790 -4.29 -33.99 -11.35
CA ASN A 790 -4.02 -33.55 -12.74
C ASN A 790 -4.35 -32.08 -13.05
N VAL A 791 -4.39 -31.19 -12.06
CA VAL A 791 -4.47 -29.74 -12.32
C VAL A 791 -3.12 -29.24 -12.86
N HIS A 792 -2.83 -29.55 -14.13
CA HIS A 792 -1.78 -28.92 -14.93
C HIS A 792 -2.40 -27.80 -15.75
N ILE A 793 -2.40 -26.59 -15.19
CA ILE A 793 -2.60 -25.38 -15.99
C ILE A 793 -1.29 -25.18 -16.75
N ARG A 794 -1.32 -25.26 -18.09
CA ARG A 794 -0.13 -25.01 -18.92
C ARG A 794 0.42 -23.62 -18.57
N SER A 795 1.69 -23.61 -18.18
CA SER A 795 2.51 -22.44 -17.79
C SER A 795 2.49 -21.32 -18.80
#